data_AF-A0A6V7XVM4-F1
#
_entry.id   AF-A0A6V7XVM4-F1
#
_cell.length_a   1.000
_cell.length_b   1.000
_cell.length_c   1.000
_cell.angle_alpha   90.00
_cell.angle_beta   90.00
_cell.angle_gamma   90.00
#
_symmetry.space_group_name_H-M   'P 1'
#
loop_
_entity.id
_entity.type
_entity.pdbx_description
1 polymer ?
#
loop_
_entity_poly.entity_id
_entity_poly.type
_entity_poly.pdbx_seq_one_letter_code
_entity_poly.pdbx_strand_id
1 'polypeptide(L)'
;MNQLFRLPYFVSCRCLHTKKLKRSPPKYFDDQMQIPTKLELYEVKQAKWTAPEDVADLFWRRIVYNSSILSMRRIFREEYEASPTGFNAIQIKKEANDELDRLIEENEKRNKDLADARAEREKEVIERLEEETLLEIERRLDRETEKAAIKTEQILSLIEQSKNFITKENLDEKVREALENPINLDYAIDLNGAKIENVQSQKCFEGIKATQRGRAFDHQPGYALRKLDTIVRPKRKENLLMSKFYAVARGWQTGIYKTWSACQKQVFKFPRASFKKFESEEEAKEFIEKNGVTSIPQFKQAKRVAKTKAKLNLPVCEPDKINEFGLIMKDGVPVVYTDGACSNNGSFGSKAGIGVYWGDDHKWNISAPITGRATNNAAEYTAIIFAMEKAISEGLSCLLIRTDSRLIISSMNEWIHRWKQNDWKTYEGNDVKNKELLERIDELKKQIHVLFEKVSGHSGDYCNDQADKLAKEGAKLRMFLLIFCWIILTVSEANGGYLREEIIFELTPLEFYCTRILNGTDSVGCQSTKNGNTGVIVEISNSKVIDEIVKDLPLRIQNLIVLIDINNLDSKLIEAVRTNENVQGIILFYRGEKLPKSFSEDAACPNQQFSFYKSEQQHCQRWNSLGAISTDGLRFKNFDKPIFFIENQTQIDILTEKCSILYNKQIKQESLRCIGRMVLFMFAAGNSKLCIERQEKSSGLREQVMLCDHLEDRNVFAMLPPLGQKQKDIKPNIFVLAARLDSFSSIYNSHGGDFSTISSIIPLLLVANSIGQNLQLFLTKTQKTSRQLLFGFFHGESLGYIGSSRWIFEMKNKRFPHPNNKLPGDNIKQLGIESIGVFMELQQIGTNQQFFIHTDKEVYLENKTLVDTLIKSSKISGAEVNFINPETISYGSLPPSSYHSLLKESKNIPGFVFSSFGEGKYNFSYLNSIFDIEIRNNTQLFNQFINRITLAAKITLNTALNYLFLNDTKIIKQFKIDENYAKTLGECFFLKSSWDCPLFLRVSNATNDPDMKYWLRTTANDLSIGTGYPGIWNSKNCSFFIS
;
A
#
# COMPACT_ATOMS: atom_id res chain seq x y z
N MET A 1 13.72 20.12 -47.87
CA MET A 1 14.43 21.04 -48.77
C MET A 1 13.40 21.89 -49.52
N ASN A 2 13.39 23.19 -49.24
CA ASN A 2 13.02 24.33 -50.08
C ASN A 2 11.79 24.23 -51.00
N GLN A 3 10.64 24.70 -50.51
CA GLN A 3 9.85 25.80 -51.10
C GLN A 3 8.50 25.87 -50.36
N LEU A 4 8.37 26.77 -49.38
CA LEU A 4 7.12 27.40 -48.88
C LEU A 4 7.47 28.34 -47.71
N PHE A 5 8.34 29.32 -48.00
CA PHE A 5 8.57 30.49 -47.15
C PHE A 5 8.68 31.70 -48.09
N ARG A 6 7.75 32.65 -47.95
CA ARG A 6 7.88 34.12 -48.10
C ARG A 6 6.53 34.74 -48.48
N LEU A 7 5.96 35.54 -47.57
CA LEU A 7 6.03 37.00 -47.61
C LEU A 7 5.64 37.60 -46.23
N PRO A 8 6.06 38.84 -45.92
CA PRO A 8 6.40 39.33 -44.58
C PRO A 8 5.58 40.57 -44.15
N TYR A 9 5.74 41.06 -42.92
CA TYR A 9 6.05 42.46 -42.57
C TYR A 9 6.26 42.60 -41.05
N PHE A 10 7.50 42.86 -40.68
CA PHE A 10 7.94 43.49 -39.43
C PHE A 10 8.08 45.00 -39.72
N VAL A 11 7.95 45.87 -38.71
CA VAL A 11 8.95 46.91 -38.37
C VAL A 11 8.60 47.57 -37.02
N SER A 12 9.67 47.75 -36.24
CA SER A 12 9.88 48.32 -34.90
C SER A 12 9.75 49.85 -34.85
N CYS A 13 9.56 50.42 -33.65
CA CYS A 13 10.24 51.68 -33.29
C CYS A 13 10.57 51.77 -31.79
N ARG A 14 11.85 52.00 -31.48
CA ARG A 14 12.42 52.43 -30.19
C ARG A 14 13.04 53.83 -30.36
N CYS A 15 13.29 54.52 -29.23
CA CYS A 15 14.15 55.71 -28.98
C CYS A 15 13.46 57.11 -29.09
N LEU A 16 13.61 58.12 -28.21
CA LEU A 16 14.66 58.52 -27.25
C LEU A 16 14.16 59.51 -26.15
N HIS A 17 14.93 59.56 -25.04
CA HIS A 17 15.32 60.71 -24.17
C HIS A 17 14.75 60.94 -22.73
N THR A 18 15.60 60.52 -21.77
CA THR A 18 16.19 61.24 -20.60
C THR A 18 15.35 61.86 -19.46
N LYS A 19 15.60 61.31 -18.26
CA LYS A 19 15.71 61.91 -16.90
C LYS A 19 14.71 62.99 -16.45
N LYS A 20 13.92 62.66 -15.41
CA LYS A 20 13.99 63.31 -14.09
C LYS A 20 13.25 62.49 -13.02
N LEU A 21 13.96 62.23 -11.92
CA LEU A 21 13.46 61.67 -10.67
C LEU A 21 12.29 62.50 -10.11
N LYS A 22 11.23 61.83 -9.64
CA LYS A 22 10.55 62.14 -8.37
C LYS A 22 9.85 60.87 -7.87
N ARG A 23 10.34 60.35 -6.75
CA ARG A 23 9.70 59.28 -5.97
C ARG A 23 8.32 59.77 -5.53
N SER A 24 7.29 58.96 -5.78
CA SER A 24 6.05 58.99 -5.00
C SER A 24 6.04 57.70 -4.17
N PRO A 25 5.72 57.75 -2.86
CA PRO A 25 5.68 56.56 -2.04
C PRO A 25 4.62 55.59 -2.59
N PRO A 26 4.84 54.27 -2.56
CA PRO A 26 3.77 53.35 -2.93
C PRO A 26 2.60 53.57 -1.98
N LYS A 27 1.44 53.87 -2.58
CA LYS A 27 0.16 53.89 -1.89
C LYS A 27 -0.08 52.47 -1.35
N TYR A 28 -0.30 52.39 -0.04
CA TYR A 28 -0.99 51.25 0.57
C TYR A 28 -2.25 50.95 -0.24
N PHE A 29 -2.33 49.74 -0.82
CA PHE A 29 -3.59 49.16 -1.21
C PHE A 29 -4.05 48.26 -0.07
N ASP A 30 -4.88 48.86 0.76
CA ASP A 30 -5.98 48.19 1.44
C ASP A 30 -6.91 47.63 0.36
N ASP A 31 -6.97 46.30 0.23
CA ASP A 31 -8.22 45.54 0.15
C ASP A 31 -7.94 44.07 -0.25
N GLN A 32 -8.09 43.21 0.77
CA GLN A 32 -8.71 41.89 0.73
C GLN A 32 -8.15 40.83 -0.24
N MET A 33 -7.27 39.97 0.31
CA MET A 33 -7.16 38.58 -0.12
C MET A 33 -8.57 37.98 -0.21
N GLN A 34 -9.04 37.71 -1.44
CA GLN A 34 -10.26 36.95 -1.64
C GLN A 34 -10.05 35.52 -1.14
N ILE A 35 -10.67 35.23 0.01
CA ILE A 35 -10.95 33.88 0.50
C ILE A 35 -11.80 33.18 -0.57
N PRO A 36 -11.56 31.91 -0.91
CA PRO A 36 -12.36 31.19 -1.89
C PRO A 36 -13.84 31.15 -1.45
N THR A 37 -14.73 31.69 -2.27
CA THR A 37 -16.19 31.76 -2.05
C THR A 37 -16.92 30.43 -2.28
N LYS A 38 -16.29 29.30 -1.90
CA LYS A 38 -16.98 28.03 -1.77
C LYS A 38 -16.58 27.36 -0.46
N LEU A 39 -17.37 27.64 0.57
CA LEU A 39 -17.53 26.78 1.74
C LEU A 39 -18.19 25.47 1.26
N GLU A 40 -17.43 24.59 0.61
CA GLU A 40 -17.68 23.18 0.84
C GLU A 40 -17.22 22.94 2.27
N LEU A 41 -18.18 22.87 3.20
CA LEU A 41 -17.96 22.42 4.56
C LEU A 41 -17.36 21.01 4.48
N TYR A 42 -16.03 20.93 4.45
CA TYR A 42 -15.35 19.74 4.93
C TYR A 42 -15.74 19.63 6.40
N GLU A 43 -16.65 18.70 6.70
CA GLU A 43 -16.86 18.27 8.06
C GLU A 43 -15.58 17.57 8.50
N VAL A 44 -14.64 18.36 9.02
CA VAL A 44 -13.46 17.84 9.69
C VAL A 44 -13.98 17.13 10.92
N LYS A 45 -13.99 15.79 10.90
CA LYS A 45 -14.20 15.02 12.12
C LYS A 45 -13.08 15.37 13.08
N GLN A 46 -13.34 16.33 13.96
CA GLN A 46 -12.45 16.65 15.06
C GLN A 46 -12.21 15.38 15.86
N ALA A 47 -10.94 15.05 16.05
CA ALA A 47 -10.58 14.20 17.15
C ALA A 47 -11.06 14.88 18.44
N LYS A 48 -11.76 14.16 19.32
CA LYS A 48 -12.41 14.72 20.52
C LYS A 48 -11.48 15.54 21.44
N TRP A 49 -10.17 15.35 21.31
CA TRP A 49 -9.15 15.92 22.20
C TRP A 49 -8.47 17.20 21.69
N THR A 50 -8.77 17.69 20.48
CA THR A 50 -8.13 18.91 19.94
C THR A 50 -9.11 20.09 19.90
N ALA A 51 -8.80 21.19 20.59
CA ALA A 51 -9.66 22.35 20.66
C ALA A 51 -9.90 22.97 19.26
N PRO A 52 -11.13 23.43 18.94
CA PRO A 52 -11.45 24.00 17.62
C PRO A 52 -10.55 25.18 17.23
N GLU A 53 -10.12 25.95 18.23
CA GLU A 53 -9.22 27.10 18.08
C GLU A 53 -7.83 26.67 17.60
N ASP A 54 -7.27 25.58 18.15
CA ASP A 54 -5.97 25.05 17.76
C ASP A 54 -6.01 24.44 16.34
N VAL A 55 -7.13 23.84 15.95
CA VAL A 55 -7.35 23.29 14.60
C VAL A 55 -7.45 24.43 13.57
N ALA A 56 -8.15 25.51 13.89
CA ALA A 56 -8.28 26.68 13.03
C ALA A 56 -6.93 27.39 12.83
N ASP A 57 -6.14 27.56 13.89
CA ASP A 57 -4.79 28.13 13.82
C ASP A 57 -3.83 27.23 13.02
N LEU A 58 -3.84 25.91 13.22
CA LEU A 58 -3.03 24.96 12.43
C LEU A 58 -3.40 24.97 10.94
N PHE A 59 -4.68 25.10 10.61
CA PHE A 59 -5.13 25.25 9.24
C PHE A 59 -4.67 26.56 8.63
N TRP A 60 -4.82 27.67 9.36
CA TRP A 60 -4.36 28.99 8.92
C TRP A 60 -2.85 28.98 8.68
N ARG A 61 -2.05 28.41 9.59
CA ARG A 61 -0.59 28.28 9.44
C ARG A 61 -0.20 27.37 8.28
N ARG A 62 -0.90 26.26 8.04
CA ARG A 62 -0.62 25.37 6.89
C ARG A 62 -0.88 26.06 5.55
N ILE A 63 -1.90 26.91 5.49
CA ILE A 63 -2.24 27.68 4.29
C ILE A 63 -1.27 28.84 4.12
N VAL A 64 -0.97 29.60 5.18
CA VAL A 64 -0.10 30.77 5.12
C VAL A 64 1.37 30.40 4.96
N TYR A 65 1.88 29.36 5.63
CA TYR A 65 3.28 28.95 5.54
C TYR A 65 3.64 28.39 4.16
N ASN A 66 2.77 27.56 3.57
CA ASN A 66 3.00 27.00 2.23
C ASN A 66 2.81 28.01 1.10
N SER A 67 1.97 29.04 1.30
CA SER A 67 1.64 30.01 0.25
C SER A 67 2.45 31.30 0.34
N SER A 68 2.80 31.75 1.55
CA SER A 68 3.23 33.15 1.78
C SER A 68 4.73 33.29 2.00
N ILE A 69 5.39 32.34 2.68
CA ILE A 69 6.86 32.41 2.87
C ILE A 69 7.61 32.08 1.59
N LEU A 70 7.13 31.11 0.80
CA LEU A 70 7.71 30.78 -0.51
C LEU A 70 7.46 31.90 -1.54
N SER A 71 6.29 32.56 -1.50
CA SER A 71 6.01 33.73 -2.34
C SER A 71 6.76 34.98 -1.89
N MET A 72 6.89 35.26 -0.59
CA MET A 72 7.69 36.39 -0.11
C MET A 72 9.16 36.21 -0.46
N ARG A 73 9.73 35.01 -0.30
CA ARG A 73 11.10 34.70 -0.74
C ARG A 73 11.29 34.88 -2.25
N ARG A 74 10.23 34.67 -3.04
CA ARG A 74 10.25 34.85 -4.49
C ARG A 74 10.13 36.32 -4.87
N ILE A 75 9.19 37.06 -4.29
CA ILE A 75 8.96 38.49 -4.54
C ILE A 75 10.16 39.32 -4.09
N PHE A 76 10.70 39.05 -2.89
CA PHE A 76 11.93 39.72 -2.43
C PHE A 76 13.12 39.40 -3.34
N ARG A 77 13.22 38.18 -3.88
CA ARG A 77 14.28 37.79 -4.81
C ARG A 77 14.11 38.40 -6.21
N GLU A 78 12.87 38.59 -6.66
CA GLU A 78 12.54 39.26 -7.92
C GLU A 78 12.79 40.78 -7.83
N GLU A 79 12.50 41.42 -6.69
CA GLU A 79 12.90 42.81 -6.43
C GLU A 79 14.44 42.96 -6.24
N TYR A 80 15.09 41.94 -5.67
CA TYR A 80 16.55 41.85 -5.47
C TYR A 80 17.34 41.82 -6.80
N GLU A 81 16.79 41.17 -7.82
CA GLU A 81 17.39 41.09 -9.17
C GLU A 81 17.14 42.35 -10.01
N ALA A 82 16.14 43.17 -9.66
CA ALA A 82 15.76 44.38 -10.41
C ALA A 82 16.50 45.67 -9.98
N SER A 83 17.29 45.67 -8.90
CA SER A 83 17.97 46.88 -8.38
C SER A 83 19.37 47.16 -8.99
N PRO A 84 19.75 48.43 -9.28
CA PRO A 84 21.00 48.75 -9.96
C PRO A 84 22.26 48.55 -9.09
N THR A 85 23.37 48.19 -9.73
CA THR A 85 24.69 47.92 -9.12
C THR A 85 25.49 49.20 -8.82
N GLY A 86 26.01 49.30 -7.59
CA GLY A 86 26.92 50.35 -7.12
C GLY A 86 27.40 50.11 -5.67
N PHE A 87 28.53 50.71 -5.26
CA PHE A 87 29.22 50.40 -3.99
C PHE A 87 28.36 50.58 -2.71
N ASN A 88 27.38 51.50 -2.71
CA ASN A 88 26.41 51.67 -1.60
C ASN A 88 25.25 50.65 -1.62
N ALA A 89 25.06 49.89 -2.70
CA ALA A 89 23.99 48.90 -2.80
C ALA A 89 24.30 47.63 -1.99
N ILE A 90 25.56 47.31 -1.74
CA ILE A 90 25.96 46.11 -0.99
C ILE A 90 25.61 46.24 0.50
N GLN A 91 25.78 47.44 1.06
CA GLN A 91 25.50 47.69 2.47
C GLN A 91 23.99 47.71 2.76
N ILE A 92 23.21 48.37 1.91
CA ILE A 92 21.74 48.35 2.00
C ILE A 92 21.19 46.93 1.78
N LYS A 93 21.81 46.13 0.89
CA LYS A 93 21.46 44.72 0.67
C LYS A 93 21.73 43.85 1.90
N LYS A 94 22.78 44.15 2.66
CA LYS A 94 23.12 43.42 3.87
C LYS A 94 22.15 43.75 4.99
N GLU A 95 21.88 45.04 5.20
CA GLU A 95 20.94 45.51 6.23
C GLU A 95 19.51 44.99 6.02
N ALA A 96 19.02 44.94 4.78
CA ALA A 96 17.68 44.43 4.47
C ALA A 96 17.55 42.90 4.65
N ASN A 97 18.61 42.13 4.38
CA ASN A 97 18.62 40.69 4.63
C ASN A 97 18.72 40.40 6.13
N ASP A 98 19.56 41.14 6.86
CA ASP A 98 19.71 40.99 8.31
C ASP A 98 18.39 41.34 9.03
N GLU A 99 17.62 42.32 8.54
CA GLU A 99 16.28 42.66 9.06
C GLU A 99 15.23 41.58 8.76
N LEU A 100 15.26 40.98 7.57
CA LEU A 100 14.37 39.87 7.21
C LEU A 100 14.65 38.62 8.06
N ASP A 101 15.92 38.28 8.26
CA ASP A 101 16.32 37.13 9.07
C ASP A 101 15.91 37.32 10.54
N ARG A 102 16.03 38.54 11.07
CA ARG A 102 15.57 38.89 12.42
C ARG A 102 14.06 38.71 12.60
N LEU A 103 13.26 39.16 11.63
CA LEU A 103 11.79 39.02 11.67
C LEU A 103 11.35 37.56 11.55
N ILE A 104 12.10 36.73 10.81
CA ILE A 104 11.88 35.28 10.75
C ILE A 104 12.15 34.66 12.11
N GLU A 105 13.27 35.01 12.74
CA GLU A 105 13.66 34.47 14.06
C GLU A 105 12.64 34.85 15.15
N GLU A 106 12.12 36.08 15.15
CA GLU A 106 11.04 36.49 16.08
C GLU A 106 9.73 35.72 15.86
N ASN A 107 9.39 35.43 14.60
CA ASN A 107 8.19 34.65 14.27
C ASN A 107 8.36 33.17 14.66
N GLU A 108 9.53 32.59 14.42
CA GLU A 108 9.88 31.24 14.86
C GLU A 108 9.81 31.11 16.38
N LYS A 109 10.32 32.11 17.11
CA LYS A 109 10.22 32.16 18.58
C LYS A 109 8.77 32.19 19.06
N ARG A 110 7.92 33.05 18.50
CA ARG A 110 6.48 33.08 18.81
C ARG A 110 5.78 31.77 18.48
N ASN A 111 6.16 31.13 17.37
CA ASN A 111 5.59 29.85 16.98
C ASN A 111 5.97 28.73 17.96
N LYS A 112 7.20 28.78 18.49
CA LYS A 112 7.69 27.86 19.52
C LYS A 112 6.95 28.07 20.84
N ASP A 113 6.84 29.30 21.31
CA ASP A 113 6.12 29.61 22.55
C ASP A 113 4.64 29.16 22.49
N LEU A 114 3.98 29.31 21.34
CA LEU A 114 2.62 28.82 21.10
C LEU A 114 2.54 27.29 20.92
N ALA A 115 3.61 26.63 20.49
CA ALA A 115 3.68 25.17 20.45
C ALA A 115 3.83 24.58 21.86
N ASP A 116 4.70 25.18 22.68
CA ASP A 116 4.93 24.75 24.05
C ASP A 116 3.66 24.95 24.91
N ALA A 117 2.96 26.07 24.74
CA ALA A 117 1.67 26.31 25.41
C ALA A 117 0.55 25.33 24.97
N ARG A 118 0.62 24.77 23.76
CA ARG A 118 -0.32 23.73 23.30
C ARG A 118 0.03 22.37 23.88
N ALA A 119 1.31 22.03 23.92
CA ALA A 119 1.76 20.77 24.51
C ALA A 119 1.33 20.64 25.98
N GLU A 120 1.35 21.75 26.73
CA GLU A 120 0.89 21.76 28.12
C GLU A 120 -0.63 21.54 28.23
N ARG A 121 -1.44 22.20 27.39
CA ARG A 121 -2.90 21.98 27.34
C ARG A 121 -3.26 20.56 26.91
N GLU A 122 -2.56 20.02 25.92
CA GLU A 122 -2.77 18.64 25.46
C GLU A 122 -2.47 17.63 26.56
N LYS A 123 -1.43 17.86 27.36
CA LYS A 123 -1.08 17.02 28.50
C LYS A 123 -2.20 16.99 29.54
N GLU A 124 -2.76 18.14 29.92
CA GLU A 124 -3.88 18.22 30.87
C GLU A 124 -5.16 17.53 30.35
N VAL A 125 -5.41 17.60 29.03
CA VAL A 125 -6.57 16.95 28.40
C VAL A 125 -6.37 15.43 28.32
N ILE A 126 -5.14 14.97 28.06
CA ILE A 126 -4.80 13.55 28.02
C ILE A 126 -4.96 12.93 29.41
N GLU A 127 -4.43 13.56 30.47
CA GLU A 127 -4.55 13.06 31.84
C GLU A 127 -6.03 12.89 32.25
N ARG A 128 -6.89 13.85 31.88
CA ARG A 128 -8.34 13.78 32.14
C ARG A 128 -9.04 12.67 31.37
N LEU A 129 -8.65 12.45 30.11
CA LEU A 129 -9.18 11.37 29.26
C LEU A 129 -8.74 9.99 29.74
N GLU A 130 -7.51 9.87 30.26
CA GLU A 130 -7.01 8.63 30.86
C GLU A 130 -7.84 8.24 32.09
N GLU A 131 -8.16 9.19 32.97
CA GLU A 131 -9.05 8.95 34.12
C GLU A 131 -10.46 8.52 33.69
N GLU A 132 -11.06 9.20 32.71
CA GLU A 132 -12.39 8.83 32.19
C GLU A 132 -12.38 7.44 31.53
N THR A 133 -11.31 7.10 30.82
CA THR A 133 -11.17 5.81 30.15
C THR A 133 -10.98 4.67 31.15
N LEU A 134 -10.20 4.89 32.20
CA LEU A 134 -10.01 3.91 33.28
C LEU A 134 -11.34 3.61 33.98
N LEU A 135 -12.14 4.65 34.28
CA LEU A 135 -13.48 4.50 34.86
C LEU A 135 -14.43 3.69 33.96
N GLU A 136 -14.36 3.88 32.64
CA GLU A 136 -15.18 3.13 31.68
C GLU A 136 -14.74 1.64 31.61
N ILE A 137 -13.44 1.37 31.70
CA ILE A 137 -12.88 0.02 31.71
C ILE A 137 -13.30 -0.72 32.97
N GLU A 138 -13.22 -0.09 34.15
CA GLU A 138 -13.65 -0.69 35.41
C GLU A 138 -15.13 -1.09 35.37
N ARG A 139 -16.01 -0.18 34.93
CA ARG A 139 -17.45 -0.49 34.78
C ARG A 139 -17.71 -1.65 33.82
N ARG A 140 -16.90 -1.78 32.77
CA ARG A 140 -17.03 -2.87 31.80
C ARG A 140 -16.55 -4.19 32.39
N LEU A 141 -15.48 -4.17 33.16
CA LEU A 141 -14.97 -5.33 33.88
C LEU A 141 -16.01 -5.85 34.88
N ASP A 142 -16.64 -4.95 35.66
CA ASP A 142 -17.68 -5.29 36.61
C ASP A 142 -18.87 -6.01 35.94
N ARG A 143 -19.37 -5.47 34.81
CA ARG A 143 -20.45 -6.11 34.05
C ARG A 143 -20.08 -7.49 33.52
N GLU A 144 -18.83 -7.69 33.10
CA GLU A 144 -18.37 -8.99 32.62
C GLU A 144 -18.19 -9.99 33.77
N THR A 145 -17.75 -9.53 34.96
CA THR A 145 -17.70 -10.39 36.16
C THR A 145 -19.10 -10.82 36.63
N GLU A 146 -20.09 -9.92 36.58
CA GLU A 146 -21.48 -10.23 36.91
C GLU A 146 -22.08 -11.23 35.91
N LYS A 147 -21.86 -11.04 34.61
CA LYS A 147 -22.27 -12.01 33.58
C LYS A 147 -21.59 -13.35 33.73
N ALA A 148 -20.30 -13.37 34.10
CA ALA A 148 -19.57 -14.59 34.36
C ALA A 148 -20.18 -15.35 35.55
N ALA A 149 -20.52 -14.65 36.64
CA ALA A 149 -21.17 -15.24 37.80
C ALA A 149 -22.54 -15.87 37.44
N ILE A 150 -23.38 -15.14 36.68
CA ILE A 150 -24.68 -15.65 36.21
C ILE A 150 -24.51 -16.90 35.35
N LYS A 151 -23.52 -16.91 34.43
CA LYS A 151 -23.24 -18.09 33.60
C LYS A 151 -22.72 -19.27 34.40
N THR A 152 -21.87 -19.03 35.41
CA THR A 152 -21.39 -20.07 36.32
C THR A 152 -22.56 -20.71 37.06
N GLU A 153 -23.52 -19.91 37.54
CA GLU A 153 -24.72 -20.41 38.22
C GLU A 153 -25.62 -21.22 37.26
N GLN A 154 -25.79 -20.77 36.01
CA GLN A 154 -26.50 -21.53 34.98
C GLN A 154 -25.83 -22.89 34.70
N ILE A 155 -24.50 -22.93 34.59
CA ILE A 155 -23.75 -24.17 34.38
C ILE A 155 -23.92 -25.12 35.56
N LEU A 156 -23.86 -24.61 36.79
CA LEU A 156 -24.09 -25.43 37.99
C LEU A 156 -25.52 -26.00 38.02
N SER A 157 -26.52 -25.22 37.60
CA SER A 157 -27.91 -25.72 37.47
C SER A 157 -28.05 -26.81 36.39
N LEU A 158 -27.33 -26.68 35.28
CA LEU A 158 -27.32 -27.68 34.20
C LEU A 158 -26.62 -28.97 34.64
N ILE A 159 -25.54 -28.86 35.42
CA ILE A 159 -24.85 -30.00 36.02
C ILE A 159 -25.80 -30.73 36.98
N GLU A 160 -26.56 -30.00 37.80
CA GLU A 160 -27.54 -30.62 38.69
C GLU A 160 -28.69 -31.31 37.94
N GLN A 161 -29.17 -30.72 36.85
CA GLN A 161 -30.17 -31.32 35.97
C GLN A 161 -29.64 -32.56 35.22
N SER A 162 -28.33 -32.64 34.96
CA SER A 162 -27.68 -33.78 34.32
C SER A 162 -27.54 -35.02 35.22
N LYS A 163 -27.93 -34.96 36.50
CA LYS A 163 -27.96 -36.16 37.37
C LYS A 163 -28.91 -37.27 36.85
N ASN A 164 -29.86 -36.91 35.99
CA ASN A 164 -30.78 -37.85 35.32
C ASN A 164 -30.31 -38.27 33.90
N PHE A 165 -29.11 -37.86 33.47
CA PHE A 165 -28.61 -38.17 32.14
C PHE A 165 -28.13 -39.63 32.07
N ILE A 166 -28.20 -40.20 30.87
CA ILE A 166 -27.80 -41.59 30.63
C ILE A 166 -26.27 -41.65 30.71
N THR A 167 -25.75 -42.30 31.74
CA THR A 167 -24.35 -42.65 31.91
C THR A 167 -24.13 -44.10 31.49
N LYS A 168 -22.88 -44.50 31.28
CA LYS A 168 -22.55 -45.88 30.86
C LYS A 168 -22.99 -46.91 31.91
N GLU A 169 -23.05 -46.51 33.18
CA GLU A 169 -23.45 -47.35 34.30
C GLU A 169 -24.98 -47.52 34.43
N ASN A 170 -25.78 -46.52 34.03
CA ASN A 170 -27.25 -46.57 34.12
C ASN A 170 -27.95 -46.83 32.77
N LEU A 171 -27.16 -47.01 31.70
CA LEU A 171 -27.62 -47.22 30.33
C LEU A 171 -28.59 -48.39 30.22
N ASP A 172 -28.26 -49.54 30.80
CA ASP A 172 -29.08 -50.76 30.68
C ASP A 172 -30.41 -50.66 31.43
N GLU A 173 -30.46 -49.88 32.51
CA GLU A 173 -31.69 -49.62 33.27
C GLU A 173 -32.58 -48.62 32.53
N LYS A 174 -32.00 -47.54 31.99
CA LYS A 174 -32.71 -46.53 31.20
C LYS A 174 -33.21 -47.07 29.86
N VAL A 175 -32.49 -47.99 29.24
CA VAL A 175 -32.94 -48.72 28.03
C VAL A 175 -34.14 -49.61 28.36
N ARG A 176 -34.16 -50.25 29.52
CA ARG A 176 -35.31 -51.08 29.96
C ARG A 176 -36.54 -50.23 30.23
N GLU A 177 -36.38 -49.11 30.92
CA GLU A 177 -37.43 -48.11 31.19
C GLU A 177 -38.03 -47.54 29.87
N ALA A 178 -37.18 -47.28 28.87
CA ALA A 178 -37.60 -46.84 27.54
C ALA A 178 -38.31 -47.93 26.70
N LEU A 179 -37.99 -49.20 26.94
CA LEU A 179 -38.65 -50.34 26.30
C LEU A 179 -40.02 -50.67 26.93
N GLU A 180 -40.20 -50.38 28.22
CA GLU A 180 -41.47 -50.59 28.94
C GLU A 180 -42.51 -49.48 28.67
N ASN A 181 -42.06 -48.27 28.33
CA ASN A 181 -42.92 -47.17 27.86
C ASN A 181 -42.38 -46.57 26.55
N PRO A 182 -42.62 -47.21 25.39
CA PRO A 182 -42.14 -46.71 24.11
C PRO A 182 -42.90 -45.41 23.74
N ILE A 183 -42.23 -44.27 23.87
CA ILE A 183 -42.73 -42.99 23.38
C ILE A 183 -42.35 -42.88 21.90
N ASN A 184 -43.37 -42.85 21.02
CA ASN A 184 -43.17 -42.65 19.60
C ASN A 184 -42.83 -41.17 19.31
N LEU A 185 -41.63 -40.92 18.76
CA LEU A 185 -41.11 -39.57 18.45
C LEU A 185 -40.83 -39.42 16.95
N ASP A 186 -41.86 -39.61 16.11
CA ASP A 186 -41.77 -39.29 14.67
C ASP A 186 -42.09 -37.81 14.39
N TYR A 187 -41.32 -36.90 14.98
CA TYR A 187 -41.30 -35.49 14.58
C TYR A 187 -39.97 -34.81 14.92
N ALA A 188 -39.53 -33.87 14.08
CA ALA A 188 -38.43 -32.97 14.40
C ALA A 188 -38.96 -31.71 15.11
N ILE A 189 -38.23 -31.15 16.07
CA ILE A 189 -38.61 -29.90 16.73
C ILE A 189 -37.72 -28.76 16.22
N ASP A 190 -38.30 -27.61 15.87
CA ASP A 190 -37.53 -26.42 15.52
C ASP A 190 -36.92 -25.72 16.74
N LEU A 191 -36.08 -24.69 16.53
CA LEU A 191 -35.40 -23.95 17.60
C LEU A 191 -36.35 -23.21 18.58
N ASN A 192 -37.65 -23.17 18.28
CA ASN A 192 -38.68 -22.56 19.12
C ASN A 192 -39.57 -23.60 19.83
N GLY A 193 -39.30 -24.90 19.66
CA GLY A 193 -40.05 -25.96 20.34
C GLY A 193 -41.23 -26.54 19.55
N ALA A 194 -41.40 -26.23 18.26
CA ALA A 194 -42.53 -26.72 17.46
C ALA A 194 -42.24 -28.02 16.69
N LYS A 195 -43.15 -29.01 16.76
CA LYS A 195 -43.03 -30.35 16.12
C LYS A 195 -43.34 -30.33 14.60
N ILE A 196 -42.56 -31.04 13.80
CA ILE A 196 -42.66 -31.20 12.34
C ILE A 196 -42.68 -32.69 11.98
N GLU A 197 -43.79 -33.18 11.42
CA GLU A 197 -43.96 -34.59 11.01
C GLU A 197 -43.52 -34.83 9.56
N ASN A 198 -42.98 -36.01 9.30
CA ASN A 198 -42.22 -36.39 8.11
C ASN A 198 -43.11 -37.04 7.04
N VAL A 199 -43.32 -36.41 5.87
CA VAL A 199 -44.00 -37.05 4.73
C VAL A 199 -42.96 -37.56 3.74
N GLN A 200 -42.83 -38.89 3.70
CA GLN A 200 -41.96 -39.64 2.79
C GLN A 200 -42.47 -39.65 1.34
N SER A 201 -41.51 -39.86 0.44
CA SER A 201 -41.53 -39.65 -1.00
C SER A 201 -42.33 -40.68 -1.81
N GLN A 202 -42.75 -40.26 -3.01
CA GLN A 202 -42.99 -41.20 -4.12
C GLN A 202 -42.47 -40.60 -5.44
N LYS A 203 -41.29 -41.06 -5.85
CA LYS A 203 -41.07 -41.76 -7.13
C LYS A 203 -39.57 -41.89 -7.41
N CYS A 204 -39.04 -43.06 -7.04
CA CYS A 204 -38.11 -43.77 -7.90
C CYS A 204 -38.94 -44.62 -8.87
N PHE A 205 -38.70 -44.51 -10.17
CA PHE A 205 -38.60 -45.65 -11.09
C PHE A 205 -37.78 -45.20 -12.31
N GLU A 206 -36.55 -45.72 -12.34
CA GLU A 206 -35.79 -46.17 -13.51
C GLU A 206 -35.46 -45.20 -14.66
N GLY A 207 -34.15 -44.99 -14.83
CA GLY A 207 -33.57 -44.95 -16.17
C GLY A 207 -32.45 -43.94 -16.41
N ILE A 208 -31.21 -44.43 -16.31
CA ILE A 208 -30.05 -44.08 -17.16
C ILE A 208 -28.89 -43.29 -16.49
N LYS A 209 -27.71 -43.85 -16.75
CA LYS A 209 -26.34 -43.72 -16.25
C LYS A 209 -25.77 -42.30 -16.04
N ALA A 210 -24.91 -42.22 -15.03
CA ALA A 210 -24.03 -41.09 -14.73
C ALA A 210 -22.68 -41.19 -15.46
N THR A 211 -22.19 -40.06 -15.98
CA THR A 211 -20.75 -39.73 -16.02
C THR A 211 -20.50 -38.21 -16.08
N GLN A 212 -19.41 -37.82 -15.44
CA GLN A 212 -18.86 -36.48 -15.26
C GLN A 212 -18.41 -35.79 -16.57
N ARG A 213 -18.46 -34.44 -16.59
CA ARG A 213 -17.30 -33.51 -16.70
C ARG A 213 -17.75 -32.18 -17.32
N GLY A 214 -17.22 -31.08 -16.79
CA GLY A 214 -17.30 -29.76 -17.42
C GLY A 214 -16.21 -28.83 -16.89
N ARG A 215 -15.03 -28.88 -17.52
CA ARG A 215 -14.06 -27.77 -17.54
C ARG A 215 -14.37 -26.91 -18.77
N ALA A 216 -14.26 -25.59 -18.60
CA ALA A 216 -13.90 -24.52 -19.55
C ALA A 216 -14.20 -24.69 -21.05
N PHE A 217 -14.76 -23.67 -21.71
CA PHE A 217 -14.06 -22.87 -22.72
C PHE A 217 -14.90 -21.70 -23.27
N ASP A 218 -14.15 -20.74 -23.81
CA ASP A 218 -14.45 -19.41 -24.34
C ASP A 218 -15.37 -19.28 -25.57
N HIS A 219 -15.93 -18.07 -25.67
CA HIS A 219 -16.16 -17.17 -26.82
C HIS A 219 -16.73 -17.63 -28.20
N GLN A 220 -17.86 -16.98 -28.54
CA GLN A 220 -18.33 -16.42 -29.85
C GLN A 220 -18.67 -17.40 -31.02
N PRO A 221 -19.38 -17.00 -32.12
CA PRO A 221 -20.13 -15.76 -32.46
C PRO A 221 -21.55 -15.94 -33.11
N GLY A 222 -22.37 -14.85 -33.09
CA GLY A 222 -23.17 -14.27 -34.21
C GLY A 222 -24.27 -15.01 -35.03
N TYR A 223 -25.48 -14.39 -35.04
CA TYR A 223 -26.54 -14.33 -36.12
C TYR A 223 -27.27 -15.64 -36.52
N ALA A 224 -28.57 -15.76 -36.80
CA ALA A 224 -29.80 -14.96 -36.88
C ALA A 224 -30.97 -16.00 -36.97
N LEU A 225 -32.25 -15.83 -36.59
CA LEU A 225 -33.30 -14.93 -37.12
C LEU A 225 -34.62 -15.28 -36.36
N ARG A 226 -35.39 -14.26 -35.98
CA ARG A 226 -36.88 -14.11 -35.98
C ARG A 226 -37.72 -15.39 -35.78
N LYS A 227 -38.70 -15.47 -34.88
CA LYS A 227 -39.87 -14.56 -34.72
C LYS A 227 -40.82 -15.21 -33.67
N LEU A 228 -41.59 -14.38 -32.94
CA LEU A 228 -42.89 -14.68 -32.28
C LEU A 228 -42.81 -15.69 -31.10
N ASP A 229 -43.42 -15.55 -29.94
CA ASP A 229 -44.47 -14.68 -29.40
C ASP A 229 -44.25 -14.59 -27.88
N THR A 230 -44.41 -13.39 -27.31
CA THR A 230 -44.33 -13.17 -25.86
C THR A 230 -45.73 -13.11 -25.27
N ILE A 231 -46.17 -14.18 -24.60
CA ILE A 231 -47.38 -14.20 -23.78
C ILE A 231 -47.10 -14.78 -22.38
N VAL A 232 -46.99 -13.84 -21.43
CA VAL A 232 -47.67 -13.76 -20.12
C VAL A 232 -47.46 -14.88 -19.09
N ARG A 233 -46.83 -14.51 -17.96
CA ARG A 233 -46.93 -15.21 -16.67
C ARG A 233 -48.02 -14.58 -15.76
N PRO A 234 -48.67 -15.36 -14.87
CA PRO A 234 -49.98 -15.01 -14.31
C PRO A 234 -49.99 -14.59 -12.82
N LYS A 235 -50.82 -13.57 -12.56
CA LYS A 235 -51.83 -13.31 -11.51
C LYS A 235 -51.63 -13.75 -10.04
N ARG A 236 -51.61 -12.73 -9.14
CA ARG A 236 -52.17 -12.77 -7.77
C ARG A 236 -53.69 -12.61 -7.82
N LYS A 237 -54.42 -13.43 -7.06
CA LYS A 237 -55.89 -13.46 -6.98
C LYS A 237 -56.46 -12.29 -6.17
N GLU A 238 -57.58 -11.79 -6.69
CA GLU A 238 -58.46 -10.72 -6.21
C GLU A 238 -59.39 -11.15 -5.07
N ASN A 239 -59.70 -10.22 -4.15
CA ASN A 239 -61.02 -9.61 -3.90
C ASN A 239 -60.96 -8.87 -2.54
N LEU A 240 -61.55 -7.69 -2.31
CA LEU A 240 -62.93 -7.29 -2.59
C LEU A 240 -63.07 -5.73 -2.63
N LEU A 241 -64.03 -5.24 -3.42
CA LEU A 241 -64.30 -3.83 -3.80
C LEU A 241 -64.72 -2.88 -2.64
N MET A 242 -64.25 -1.62 -2.70
CA MET A 242 -65.07 -0.44 -2.38
C MET A 242 -65.13 0.48 -3.61
N SER A 243 -66.33 0.70 -4.16
CA SER A 243 -66.56 1.53 -5.34
C SER A 243 -66.47 3.03 -5.01
N LYS A 244 -65.52 3.74 -5.62
CA LYS A 244 -65.36 5.20 -5.47
C LYS A 244 -66.04 5.94 -6.62
N PHE A 245 -66.72 7.04 -6.32
CA PHE A 245 -67.45 7.87 -7.29
C PHE A 245 -66.62 9.09 -7.67
N TYR A 246 -66.64 9.50 -8.94
CA TYR A 246 -65.85 10.62 -9.47
C TYR A 246 -66.81 11.64 -10.09
N ALA A 247 -66.95 12.79 -9.45
CA ALA A 247 -67.84 13.86 -9.91
C ALA A 247 -67.09 14.88 -10.76
N VAL A 248 -67.66 15.24 -11.91
CA VAL A 248 -67.20 16.31 -12.79
C VAL A 248 -68.22 17.44 -12.75
N ALA A 249 -67.85 18.54 -12.09
CA ALA A 249 -68.65 19.76 -12.02
C ALA A 249 -68.39 20.70 -13.20
N ARG A 250 -67.19 20.65 -13.81
CA ARG A 250 -66.87 21.28 -15.11
C ARG A 250 -65.96 20.38 -15.94
N GLY A 251 -66.43 20.01 -17.12
CA GLY A 251 -65.74 19.18 -18.09
C GLY A 251 -66.57 19.06 -19.37
N TRP A 252 -66.11 18.26 -20.33
CA TRP A 252 -66.79 18.00 -21.60
C TRP A 252 -68.22 17.47 -21.40
N GLN A 253 -68.42 16.59 -20.41
CA GLN A 253 -69.73 16.22 -19.87
C GLN A 253 -69.67 16.23 -18.34
N THR A 254 -70.63 16.90 -17.70
CA THR A 254 -70.75 16.97 -16.23
C THR A 254 -71.59 15.81 -15.70
N GLY A 255 -71.23 15.27 -14.54
CA GLY A 255 -71.89 14.10 -13.96
C GLY A 255 -70.97 13.28 -13.05
N ILE A 256 -71.52 12.19 -12.51
CA ILE A 256 -70.80 11.29 -11.59
C ILE A 256 -70.47 9.99 -12.31
N TYR A 257 -69.21 9.59 -12.24
CA TYR A 257 -68.65 8.44 -12.91
C TYR A 257 -68.12 7.44 -11.89
N LYS A 258 -68.41 6.15 -12.07
CA LYS A 258 -67.98 5.09 -11.14
C LYS A 258 -66.54 4.63 -11.37
N THR A 259 -65.90 5.08 -12.45
CA THR A 259 -64.52 4.73 -12.78
C THR A 259 -63.73 5.96 -13.23
N TRP A 260 -62.45 6.00 -12.84
CA TRP A 260 -61.57 7.12 -13.17
C TRP A 260 -61.35 7.28 -14.67
N SER A 261 -61.25 6.18 -15.42
CA SER A 261 -61.03 6.23 -16.89
C SER A 261 -62.17 6.96 -17.63
N ALA A 262 -63.41 6.79 -17.17
CA ALA A 262 -64.56 7.51 -17.73
C ALA A 262 -64.52 9.01 -17.34
N CYS A 263 -64.22 9.32 -16.08
CA CYS A 263 -64.08 10.70 -15.59
C CYS A 263 -62.96 11.46 -16.31
N GLN A 264 -61.79 10.82 -16.50
CA GLN A 264 -60.60 11.43 -17.07
C GLN A 264 -60.83 11.92 -18.50
N LYS A 265 -61.57 11.16 -19.31
CA LYS A 265 -61.94 11.58 -20.68
C LYS A 265 -62.72 12.89 -20.70
N GLN A 266 -63.51 13.17 -19.67
CA GLN A 266 -64.33 14.38 -19.61
C GLN A 266 -63.57 15.62 -19.14
N VAL A 267 -62.38 15.46 -18.55
CA VAL A 267 -61.63 16.58 -17.96
C VAL A 267 -60.29 16.82 -18.64
N PHE A 268 -59.77 15.81 -19.36
CA PHE A 268 -58.49 15.88 -20.02
C PHE A 268 -58.46 16.98 -21.10
N LYS A 269 -57.53 17.93 -20.93
CA LYS A 269 -57.34 19.13 -21.75
C LYS A 269 -58.56 20.07 -21.83
N PHE A 270 -59.56 19.91 -20.97
CA PHE A 270 -60.66 20.87 -20.86
C PHE A 270 -60.21 22.09 -20.02
N PRO A 271 -60.30 23.32 -20.53
CA PRO A 271 -59.83 24.50 -19.81
C PRO A 271 -60.60 24.71 -18.50
N ARG A 272 -59.88 24.78 -17.37
CA ARG A 272 -60.44 24.96 -16.02
C ARG A 272 -61.46 23.87 -15.62
N ALA A 273 -61.18 22.61 -15.98
CA ALA A 273 -61.98 21.47 -15.53
C ALA A 273 -62.02 21.40 -13.98
N SER A 274 -63.19 21.11 -13.43
CA SER A 274 -63.42 20.96 -11.99
C SER A 274 -64.02 19.58 -11.72
N PHE A 275 -63.27 18.72 -11.05
CA PHE A 275 -63.67 17.35 -10.74
C PHE A 275 -63.02 16.86 -9.44
N LYS A 276 -63.67 15.91 -8.76
CA LYS A 276 -63.19 15.36 -7.48
C LYS A 276 -63.75 13.95 -7.25
N LYS A 277 -63.00 13.11 -6.51
CA LYS A 277 -63.45 11.76 -6.12
C LYS A 277 -64.09 11.77 -4.73
N PHE A 278 -65.12 10.95 -4.55
CA PHE A 278 -65.91 10.80 -3.34
C PHE A 278 -66.14 9.32 -3.05
N GLU A 279 -66.37 9.02 -1.78
CA GLU A 279 -66.60 7.65 -1.32
C GLU A 279 -68.11 7.29 -1.31
N SER A 280 -68.99 8.30 -1.33
CA SER A 280 -70.45 8.17 -1.49
C SER A 280 -70.94 8.96 -2.72
N GLU A 281 -72.05 8.50 -3.33
CA GLU A 281 -72.65 9.17 -4.50
C GLU A 281 -73.34 10.49 -4.09
N GLU A 282 -73.79 10.61 -2.84
CA GLU A 282 -74.47 11.77 -2.29
C GLU A 282 -73.53 12.98 -2.19
N GLU A 283 -72.33 12.80 -1.64
CA GLU A 283 -71.30 13.86 -1.57
C GLU A 283 -70.84 14.31 -2.97
N ALA A 284 -70.81 13.36 -3.92
CA ALA A 284 -70.48 13.62 -5.30
C ALA A 284 -71.55 14.49 -6.00
N LYS A 285 -72.84 14.33 -5.66
CA LYS A 285 -73.94 15.18 -6.18
C LYS A 285 -73.85 16.58 -5.61
N GLU A 286 -73.62 16.70 -4.30
CA GLU A 286 -73.50 17.99 -3.62
C GLU A 286 -72.32 18.83 -4.17
N PHE A 287 -71.20 18.17 -4.52
CA PHE A 287 -70.08 18.83 -5.17
C PHE A 287 -70.41 19.39 -6.56
N ILE A 288 -71.26 18.70 -7.33
CA ILE A 288 -71.70 19.16 -8.65
C ILE A 288 -72.71 20.30 -8.51
N GLU A 289 -73.63 20.24 -7.56
CA GLU A 289 -74.60 21.33 -7.32
C GLU A 289 -73.92 22.60 -6.82
N LYS A 290 -72.92 22.48 -5.94
CA LYS A 290 -72.22 23.62 -5.35
C LYS A 290 -71.25 24.31 -6.34
N ASN A 291 -70.70 23.57 -7.30
CA ASN A 291 -69.69 24.08 -8.24
C ASN A 291 -70.18 24.16 -9.71
N GLY A 292 -71.36 23.62 -9.98
CA GLY A 292 -72.03 23.63 -11.28
C GLY A 292 -72.87 24.89 -11.42
N VAL A 293 -72.33 25.86 -12.16
CA VAL A 293 -73.14 26.97 -12.69
C VAL A 293 -73.15 26.93 -14.19
N THR A 294 -74.39 27.11 -14.65
CA THR A 294 -75.05 26.97 -15.93
C THR A 294 -74.79 28.13 -16.89
N SER A 295 -74.65 27.75 -18.17
CA SER A 295 -74.78 28.53 -19.41
C SER A 295 -73.48 28.71 -20.22
N ILE A 296 -73.45 28.00 -21.36
CA ILE A 296 -72.55 28.24 -22.48
C ILE A 296 -73.31 29.13 -23.46
N PRO A 297 -72.76 30.27 -23.92
CA PRO A 297 -73.13 30.81 -25.22
C PRO A 297 -72.08 30.47 -26.26
N GLN A 298 -72.58 29.90 -27.35
CA GLN A 298 -71.88 29.53 -28.58
C GLN A 298 -71.13 30.69 -29.23
N PHE A 299 -70.04 30.33 -29.91
CA PHE A 299 -69.44 31.12 -30.99
C PHE A 299 -70.50 31.58 -32.00
N LYS A 300 -70.59 32.90 -32.21
CA LYS A 300 -70.87 33.47 -33.53
C LYS A 300 -69.91 34.62 -33.80
N GLN A 301 -69.27 34.50 -34.97
CA GLN A 301 -68.44 35.51 -35.61
C GLN A 301 -69.24 36.81 -35.80
N ALA A 302 -68.62 37.96 -35.53
CA ALA A 302 -68.90 39.18 -36.28
C ALA A 302 -67.74 40.18 -36.21
N LYS A 303 -67.17 40.40 -37.40
CA LYS A 303 -66.76 41.69 -37.99
C LYS A 303 -65.74 42.56 -37.25
N ARG A 304 -64.56 42.60 -37.89
CA ARG A 304 -63.66 43.74 -38.12
C ARG A 304 -64.23 45.09 -37.66
N VAL A 305 -63.59 45.66 -36.65
CA VAL A 305 -63.44 47.11 -36.50
C VAL A 305 -61.95 47.39 -36.37
N ALA A 306 -61.41 48.09 -37.35
CA ALA A 306 -60.05 48.61 -37.35
C ALA A 306 -59.90 49.68 -36.25
N LYS A 307 -58.78 49.64 -35.51
CA LYS A 307 -58.15 50.70 -34.67
C LYS A 307 -57.23 49.99 -33.66
N THR A 308 -55.95 50.28 -33.44
CA THR A 308 -54.93 51.18 -34.00
C THR A 308 -53.62 50.58 -33.45
N LYS A 309 -52.52 50.52 -34.21
CA LYS A 309 -51.22 50.03 -33.70
C LYS A 309 -50.81 50.85 -32.48
N ALA A 310 -50.81 50.24 -31.29
CA ALA A 310 -50.09 50.79 -30.15
C ALA A 310 -48.59 50.55 -30.41
N LYS A 311 -47.86 51.63 -30.69
CA LYS A 311 -46.40 51.66 -30.71
C LYS A 311 -45.90 51.13 -29.37
N LEU A 312 -45.09 50.08 -29.40
CA LEU A 312 -44.31 49.64 -28.25
C LEU A 312 -43.35 50.79 -27.92
N ASN A 313 -43.58 51.51 -26.83
CA ASN A 313 -42.66 52.55 -26.36
C ASN A 313 -41.39 51.86 -25.87
N LEU A 314 -40.37 51.73 -26.74
CA LEU A 314 -39.02 51.36 -26.35
C LEU A 314 -38.44 52.47 -25.45
N PRO A 315 -37.81 52.13 -24.31
CA PRO A 315 -37.03 53.10 -23.55
C PRO A 315 -35.85 53.58 -24.41
N VAL A 316 -35.62 54.89 -24.41
CA VAL A 316 -34.53 55.53 -25.15
C VAL A 316 -33.20 55.13 -24.50
N CYS A 317 -32.41 54.27 -25.16
CA CYS A 317 -30.99 54.11 -24.81
C CYS A 317 -30.27 55.41 -25.18
N GLU A 318 -29.47 55.99 -24.28
CA GLU A 318 -28.65 57.16 -24.61
C GLU A 318 -27.69 56.81 -25.76
N PRO A 319 -27.71 57.57 -26.87
CA PRO A 319 -26.95 57.22 -28.07
C PRO A 319 -25.53 57.76 -27.98
N ASP A 320 -24.72 57.25 -27.06
CA ASP A 320 -23.29 57.51 -27.05
C ASP A 320 -22.52 56.17 -27.16
N LYS A 321 -21.87 55.99 -28.33
CA LYS A 321 -20.99 54.87 -28.75
C LYS A 321 -21.58 53.69 -29.53
N ILE A 322 -22.58 53.89 -30.39
CA ILE A 322 -23.19 52.77 -31.16
C ILE A 322 -22.63 52.59 -32.60
N ASN A 323 -21.77 53.48 -33.13
CA ASN A 323 -21.31 53.38 -34.52
C ASN A 323 -19.87 52.87 -34.75
N GLU A 324 -19.16 52.36 -33.74
CA GLU A 324 -17.75 51.94 -33.89
C GLU A 324 -17.55 50.43 -34.11
N PHE A 325 -18.57 49.60 -33.87
CA PHE A 325 -18.44 48.14 -33.82
C PHE A 325 -19.01 47.36 -35.01
N GLY A 326 -19.74 47.99 -35.93
CA GLY A 326 -20.32 47.29 -37.09
C GLY A 326 -21.40 46.24 -36.74
N LEU A 327 -22.14 46.47 -35.64
CA LEU A 327 -23.17 45.55 -35.15
C LEU A 327 -24.47 45.64 -35.97
N ILE A 328 -25.23 44.55 -36.01
CA ILE A 328 -26.60 44.58 -36.53
C ILE A 328 -27.45 45.48 -35.63
N MET A 329 -28.13 46.48 -36.19
CA MET A 329 -28.95 47.44 -35.45
C MET A 329 -30.43 47.29 -35.81
N LYS A 330 -31.31 47.36 -34.81
CA LYS A 330 -32.77 47.44 -35.02
C LYS A 330 -33.36 48.53 -34.14
N ASP A 331 -34.00 49.51 -34.77
CA ASP A 331 -34.61 50.67 -34.10
C ASP A 331 -33.66 51.39 -33.11
N GLY A 332 -32.36 51.43 -33.42
CA GLY A 332 -31.33 52.07 -32.58
C GLY A 332 -30.72 51.18 -31.49
N VAL A 333 -31.12 49.91 -31.39
CA VAL A 333 -30.61 48.93 -30.40
C VAL A 333 -29.73 47.87 -31.08
N PRO A 334 -28.54 47.53 -30.54
CA PRO A 334 -27.72 46.43 -31.05
C PRO A 334 -28.43 45.08 -30.94
N VAL A 335 -28.30 44.24 -31.98
CA VAL A 335 -28.96 42.95 -32.10
C VAL A 335 -27.95 41.83 -32.13
N VAL A 336 -28.22 40.77 -31.36
CA VAL A 336 -27.45 39.52 -31.37
C VAL A 336 -28.39 38.33 -31.51
N TYR A 337 -27.96 37.33 -32.27
CA TYR A 337 -28.65 36.06 -32.42
C TYR A 337 -27.94 34.99 -31.59
N THR A 338 -28.70 34.22 -30.82
CA THR A 338 -28.15 33.18 -29.94
C THR A 338 -28.88 31.86 -30.15
N ASP A 339 -28.13 30.78 -30.21
CA ASP A 339 -28.66 29.41 -30.30
C ASP A 339 -27.78 28.42 -29.51
N GLY A 340 -28.36 27.29 -29.13
CA GLY A 340 -27.67 26.17 -28.50
C GLY A 340 -28.02 24.85 -29.18
N ALA A 341 -27.00 24.03 -29.42
CA ALA A 341 -27.14 22.73 -30.06
C ALA A 341 -26.62 21.62 -29.14
N CYS A 342 -27.35 20.50 -29.05
CA CYS A 342 -26.91 19.32 -28.33
C CYS A 342 -27.14 18.04 -29.14
N SER A 343 -26.07 17.30 -29.46
CA SER A 343 -26.18 15.94 -30.01
C SER A 343 -26.59 14.97 -28.91
N ASN A 344 -27.52 14.05 -29.21
CA ASN A 344 -28.01 13.03 -28.27
C ASN A 344 -28.62 13.60 -26.97
N ASN A 345 -29.30 14.75 -27.07
CA ASN A 345 -29.86 15.49 -25.93
C ASN A 345 -30.62 14.59 -24.94
N GLY A 346 -30.13 14.50 -23.70
CA GLY A 346 -30.76 13.75 -22.62
C GLY A 346 -30.27 12.30 -22.44
N SER A 347 -29.30 11.84 -23.24
CA SER A 347 -28.68 10.51 -23.09
C SER A 347 -27.17 10.58 -22.79
N PHE A 348 -26.60 9.46 -22.36
CA PHE A 348 -25.17 9.33 -22.09
C PHE A 348 -24.34 9.63 -23.36
N GLY A 349 -23.26 10.41 -23.23
CA GLY A 349 -22.43 10.87 -24.36
C GLY A 349 -22.94 12.13 -25.08
N SER A 350 -23.92 12.84 -24.52
CA SER A 350 -24.39 14.14 -25.03
C SER A 350 -23.24 15.14 -25.19
N LYS A 351 -23.20 15.85 -26.33
CA LYS A 351 -22.26 16.95 -26.59
C LYS A 351 -23.06 18.18 -26.96
N ALA A 352 -22.78 19.30 -26.31
CA ALA A 352 -23.52 20.54 -26.51
C ALA A 352 -22.58 21.72 -26.75
N GLY A 353 -23.02 22.68 -27.55
CA GLY A 353 -22.28 23.88 -27.89
C GLY A 353 -23.19 25.08 -28.11
N ILE A 354 -22.59 26.26 -28.04
CA ILE A 354 -23.24 27.57 -28.16
C ILE A 354 -22.87 28.23 -29.47
N GLY A 355 -23.82 28.97 -30.03
CA GLY A 355 -23.62 29.88 -31.15
C GLY A 355 -24.10 31.27 -30.77
N VAL A 356 -23.22 32.26 -30.91
CA VAL A 356 -23.54 33.68 -30.72
C VAL A 356 -23.12 34.42 -31.98
N TYR A 357 -24.06 35.10 -32.64
CA TYR A 357 -23.87 35.74 -33.93
C TYR A 357 -24.28 37.21 -33.90
N TRP A 358 -23.34 38.09 -34.20
CA TRP A 358 -23.47 39.55 -34.19
C TRP A 358 -23.46 40.18 -35.59
N GLY A 359 -23.18 39.39 -36.64
CA GLY A 359 -23.04 39.82 -38.04
C GLY A 359 -22.00 39.00 -38.79
N ASP A 360 -21.97 39.08 -40.12
CA ASP A 360 -21.01 38.33 -40.94
C ASP A 360 -19.57 38.76 -40.61
N ASP A 361 -18.67 37.78 -40.43
CA ASP A 361 -17.26 37.96 -40.07
C ASP A 361 -17.01 38.85 -38.83
N HIS A 362 -18.02 39.02 -37.98
CA HIS A 362 -17.91 39.86 -36.81
C HIS A 362 -17.01 39.22 -35.75
N LYS A 363 -16.03 39.98 -35.25
CA LYS A 363 -15.02 39.52 -34.25
C LYS A 363 -15.60 38.99 -32.94
N TRP A 364 -16.87 39.26 -32.65
CA TRP A 364 -17.58 38.78 -31.44
C TRP A 364 -18.43 37.52 -31.69
N ASN A 365 -18.43 36.98 -32.91
CA ASN A 365 -19.08 35.69 -33.17
C ASN A 365 -18.34 34.57 -32.42
N ILE A 366 -19.10 33.72 -31.74
CA ILE A 366 -18.54 32.64 -30.92
C ILE A 366 -19.22 31.31 -31.29
N SER A 367 -18.37 30.29 -31.43
CA SER A 367 -18.71 28.88 -31.50
C SER A 367 -17.87 28.14 -30.47
N ALA A 368 -18.51 27.60 -29.42
CA ALA A 368 -17.79 27.00 -28.30
C ALA A 368 -18.56 25.82 -27.67
N PRO A 369 -17.89 24.83 -27.07
CA PRO A 369 -18.53 23.80 -26.27
C PRO A 369 -18.96 24.36 -24.90
N ILE A 370 -20.06 23.87 -24.34
CA ILE A 370 -20.43 24.24 -22.95
C ILE A 370 -19.67 23.42 -21.90
N THR A 371 -19.41 24.06 -20.77
CA THR A 371 -18.96 23.42 -19.53
C THR A 371 -20.18 23.06 -18.68
N GLY A 372 -20.21 21.86 -18.10
CA GLY A 372 -21.35 21.38 -17.29
C GLY A 372 -22.34 20.47 -18.03
N ARG A 373 -23.62 20.52 -17.65
CA ARG A 373 -24.66 19.58 -18.12
C ARG A 373 -24.96 19.76 -19.61
N ALA A 374 -24.50 18.82 -20.44
CA ALA A 374 -24.73 18.81 -21.88
C ALA A 374 -26.19 18.52 -22.25
N THR A 375 -27.01 19.58 -22.34
CA THR A 375 -28.39 19.54 -22.84
C THR A 375 -28.65 20.73 -23.74
N ASN A 376 -29.64 20.63 -24.63
CA ASN A 376 -29.98 21.74 -25.54
C ASN A 376 -30.32 23.02 -24.77
N ASN A 377 -31.17 22.90 -23.75
CA ASN A 377 -31.61 24.04 -22.94
C ASN A 377 -30.45 24.69 -22.15
N ALA A 378 -29.45 23.91 -21.72
CA ALA A 378 -28.29 24.48 -21.03
C ALA A 378 -27.39 25.25 -22.00
N ALA A 379 -27.22 24.75 -23.23
CA ALA A 379 -26.47 25.45 -24.27
C ALA A 379 -27.14 26.79 -24.63
N GLU A 380 -28.45 26.78 -24.81
CA GLU A 380 -29.27 27.95 -25.11
C GLU A 380 -29.12 29.06 -24.05
N TYR A 381 -29.24 28.74 -22.76
CA TYR A 381 -29.02 29.73 -21.70
C TYR A 381 -27.57 30.22 -21.65
N THR A 382 -26.60 29.33 -21.90
CA THR A 382 -25.18 29.69 -21.89
C THR A 382 -24.84 30.64 -23.04
N ALA A 383 -25.43 30.46 -24.22
CA ALA A 383 -25.24 31.37 -25.36
C ALA A 383 -25.69 32.81 -25.03
N ILE A 384 -26.80 32.95 -24.31
CA ILE A 384 -27.31 34.24 -23.84
C ILE A 384 -26.37 34.89 -22.83
N ILE A 385 -25.87 34.11 -21.86
CA ILE A 385 -24.91 34.61 -20.86
C ILE A 385 -23.67 35.17 -21.57
N PHE A 386 -23.10 34.42 -22.52
CA PHE A 386 -21.95 34.88 -23.30
C PHE A 386 -22.23 36.16 -24.08
N ALA A 387 -23.41 36.27 -24.71
CA ALA A 387 -23.79 37.47 -25.45
C ALA A 387 -23.93 38.70 -24.52
N MET A 388 -24.55 38.52 -23.35
CA MET A 388 -24.74 39.59 -22.36
C MET A 388 -23.42 40.02 -21.71
N GLU A 389 -22.58 39.07 -21.30
CA GLU A 389 -21.26 39.36 -20.71
C GLU A 389 -20.36 40.08 -21.73
N LYS A 390 -20.40 39.65 -22.99
CA LYS A 390 -19.63 40.31 -24.05
C LYS A 390 -20.10 41.75 -24.24
N ALA A 391 -21.42 41.98 -24.32
CA ALA A 391 -22.00 43.32 -24.44
C ALA A 391 -21.63 44.24 -23.27
N ILE A 392 -21.71 43.75 -22.03
CA ILE A 392 -21.32 44.49 -20.82
C ILE A 392 -19.82 44.85 -20.86
N SER A 393 -18.96 43.89 -21.21
CA SER A 393 -17.50 44.09 -21.25
C SER A 393 -17.07 45.17 -22.23
N GLU A 394 -17.85 45.36 -23.30
CA GLU A 394 -17.58 46.34 -24.36
C GLU A 394 -18.35 47.65 -24.13
N GLY A 395 -19.03 47.78 -23.00
CA GLY A 395 -19.69 49.01 -22.55
C GLY A 395 -21.07 49.27 -23.18
N LEU A 396 -21.76 48.25 -23.69
CA LEU A 396 -23.14 48.41 -24.20
C LEU A 396 -24.13 48.52 -23.03
N SER A 397 -24.97 49.56 -23.06
CA SER A 397 -26.01 49.80 -22.05
C SER A 397 -27.34 49.09 -22.37
N CYS A 398 -27.58 48.71 -23.63
CA CYS A 398 -28.76 47.97 -24.04
C CYS A 398 -28.50 46.98 -25.19
N LEU A 399 -29.30 45.90 -25.25
CA LEU A 399 -29.13 44.78 -26.20
C LEU A 399 -30.47 44.12 -26.56
N LEU A 400 -30.69 43.81 -27.83
CA LEU A 400 -31.78 42.98 -28.31
C LEU A 400 -31.28 41.57 -28.65
N ILE A 401 -31.69 40.57 -27.86
CA ILE A 401 -31.36 39.17 -28.11
C ILE A 401 -32.49 38.51 -28.90
N ARG A 402 -32.14 37.94 -30.05
CA ARG A 402 -33.03 37.16 -30.91
C ARG A 402 -32.72 35.67 -30.79
N THR A 403 -33.74 34.88 -30.51
CA THR A 403 -33.65 33.41 -30.36
C THR A 403 -34.97 32.78 -30.78
N ASP A 404 -34.93 31.57 -31.32
CA ASP A 404 -36.12 30.78 -31.65
C ASP A 404 -36.64 29.94 -30.46
N SER A 405 -35.86 29.89 -29.38
CA SER A 405 -36.14 29.12 -28.18
C SER A 405 -37.34 29.67 -27.40
N ARG A 406 -38.50 29.04 -27.58
CA ARG A 406 -39.73 29.38 -26.83
C ARG A 406 -39.53 29.27 -25.32
N LEU A 407 -38.64 28.36 -24.89
CA LEU A 407 -38.29 28.17 -23.48
C LEU A 407 -37.63 29.43 -22.91
N ILE A 408 -36.60 29.96 -23.57
CA ILE A 408 -35.93 31.20 -23.14
C ILE A 408 -36.94 32.34 -23.05
N ILE A 409 -37.73 32.57 -24.09
CA ILE A 409 -38.69 33.68 -24.12
C ILE A 409 -39.67 33.60 -22.95
N SER A 410 -40.19 32.40 -22.65
CA SER A 410 -41.13 32.20 -21.55
C SER A 410 -40.44 32.33 -20.19
N SER A 411 -39.22 31.78 -20.05
CA SER A 411 -38.40 31.92 -18.86
C SER A 411 -38.08 33.38 -18.54
N MET A 412 -37.69 34.16 -19.55
CA MET A 412 -37.21 35.54 -19.37
C MET A 412 -38.31 36.57 -19.17
N ASN A 413 -39.49 36.37 -19.76
CA ASN A 413 -40.58 37.35 -19.74
C ASN A 413 -41.69 37.00 -18.74
N GLU A 414 -41.89 35.72 -18.41
CA GLU A 414 -43.04 35.28 -17.59
C GLU A 414 -42.64 34.52 -16.32
N TRP A 415 -41.72 33.55 -16.42
CA TRP A 415 -41.56 32.55 -15.35
C TRP A 415 -40.53 32.94 -14.29
N ILE A 416 -39.45 33.64 -14.66
CA ILE A 416 -38.36 33.96 -13.72
C ILE A 416 -38.85 34.76 -12.50
N HIS A 417 -39.80 35.69 -12.69
CA HIS A 417 -40.40 36.46 -11.60
C HIS A 417 -41.17 35.56 -10.60
N ARG A 418 -41.91 34.57 -11.11
CA ARG A 418 -42.67 33.63 -10.28
C ARG A 418 -41.76 32.64 -9.57
N TRP A 419 -40.72 32.15 -10.25
CA TRP A 419 -39.75 31.24 -9.65
C TRP A 419 -38.95 31.91 -8.53
N LYS A 420 -38.52 33.17 -8.70
CA LYS A 420 -37.85 33.93 -7.63
C LYS A 420 -38.74 34.14 -6.40
N GLN A 421 -40.04 34.38 -6.61
CA GLN A 421 -41.00 34.50 -5.50
C GLN A 421 -41.28 33.17 -4.79
N ASN A 422 -41.07 32.04 -5.46
CA ASN A 422 -41.31 30.70 -4.95
C ASN A 422 -40.01 29.93 -4.67
N ASP A 423 -38.96 30.63 -4.25
CA ASP A 423 -37.64 30.07 -3.88
C ASP A 423 -37.05 29.11 -4.94
N TRP A 424 -37.19 29.48 -6.21
CA TRP A 424 -36.77 28.70 -7.38
C TRP A 424 -37.39 27.31 -7.49
N LYS A 425 -38.63 27.15 -7.03
CA LYS A 425 -39.44 25.96 -7.21
C LYS A 425 -40.51 26.15 -8.27
N THR A 426 -40.72 25.10 -9.06
CA THR A 426 -41.83 24.99 -10.01
C THR A 426 -43.17 24.92 -9.28
N TYR A 427 -44.29 25.14 -9.98
CA TYR A 427 -45.64 25.03 -9.40
C TYR A 427 -45.92 23.63 -8.80
N GLU A 428 -45.21 22.60 -9.27
CA GLU A 428 -45.31 21.22 -8.77
C GLU A 428 -44.40 20.95 -7.54
N GLY A 429 -43.67 21.95 -7.05
CA GLY A 429 -42.81 21.85 -5.86
C GLY A 429 -41.37 21.36 -6.11
N ASN A 430 -41.03 21.01 -7.35
CA ASN A 430 -39.68 20.58 -7.75
C ASN A 430 -38.77 21.78 -8.04
N ASP A 431 -37.46 21.61 -7.88
CA ASP A 431 -36.46 22.64 -8.22
C ASP A 431 -36.46 22.97 -9.72
N VAL A 432 -36.30 24.26 -10.04
CA VAL A 432 -36.21 24.74 -11.43
C VAL A 432 -34.92 24.21 -12.08
N LYS A 433 -35.08 23.53 -13.22
CA LYS A 433 -33.94 23.01 -13.99
C LYS A 433 -33.09 24.17 -14.53
N ASN A 434 -31.76 24.02 -14.50
CA ASN A 434 -30.78 25.04 -14.90
C ASN A 434 -30.86 26.33 -14.07
N LYS A 435 -31.25 26.24 -12.79
CA LYS A 435 -31.35 27.36 -11.83
C LYS A 435 -30.13 28.29 -11.87
N GLU A 436 -28.92 27.74 -11.76
CA GLU A 436 -27.66 28.50 -11.74
C GLU A 436 -27.48 29.41 -12.97
N LEU A 437 -27.83 28.91 -14.17
CA LEU A 437 -27.73 29.69 -15.41
C LEU A 437 -28.80 30.79 -15.47
N LEU A 438 -30.01 30.52 -14.96
CA LEU A 438 -31.08 31.51 -14.89
C LEU A 438 -30.79 32.61 -13.86
N GLU A 439 -30.22 32.25 -12.71
CA GLU A 439 -29.72 33.19 -11.70
C GLU A 439 -28.66 34.11 -12.30
N ARG A 440 -27.70 33.53 -13.04
CA ARG A 440 -26.67 34.32 -13.73
C ARG A 440 -27.25 35.31 -14.75
N ILE A 441 -28.23 34.90 -15.55
CA ILE A 441 -28.89 35.82 -16.50
C ILE A 441 -29.64 36.94 -15.76
N ASP A 442 -30.30 36.64 -14.64
CA ASP A 442 -30.97 37.64 -13.81
C ASP A 442 -30.00 38.65 -13.18
N GLU A 443 -28.80 38.21 -12.78
CA GLU A 443 -27.72 39.10 -12.34
C GLU A 443 -27.25 40.04 -13.46
N LEU A 444 -27.02 39.51 -14.66
CA LEU A 444 -26.54 40.29 -15.80
C LEU A 444 -27.59 41.30 -16.27
N LYS A 445 -28.88 40.97 -16.19
CA LYS A 445 -29.99 41.92 -16.47
C LYS A 445 -29.99 43.16 -15.55
N LYS A 446 -29.32 43.11 -14.40
CA LYS A 446 -29.15 44.29 -13.53
C LYS A 446 -28.09 45.26 -14.07
N GLN A 447 -27.21 44.79 -14.96
CA GLN A 447 -26.07 45.55 -15.50
C GLN A 447 -26.31 46.07 -16.92
N ILE A 448 -27.15 45.39 -17.72
CA ILE A 448 -27.49 45.78 -19.09
C ILE A 448 -28.99 45.63 -19.37
N HIS A 449 -29.58 46.58 -20.09
CA HIS A 449 -30.99 46.53 -20.46
C HIS A 449 -31.20 45.58 -21.67
N VAL A 450 -31.78 44.40 -21.43
CA VAL A 450 -31.96 43.38 -22.48
C VAL A 450 -33.41 43.17 -22.86
N LEU A 451 -33.68 43.23 -24.16
CA LEU A 451 -34.94 42.84 -24.78
C LEU A 451 -34.79 41.47 -25.45
N PHE A 452 -35.82 40.63 -25.35
CA PHE A 452 -35.86 39.33 -26.00
C PHE A 452 -36.94 39.33 -27.08
N GLU A 453 -36.55 39.06 -28.32
CA GLU A 453 -37.48 38.92 -29.44
C GLU A 453 -37.43 37.50 -29.99
N LYS A 454 -38.61 36.89 -30.12
CA LYS A 454 -38.74 35.56 -30.68
C LYS A 454 -38.62 35.59 -32.20
N VAL A 455 -37.73 34.77 -32.75
CA VAL A 455 -37.69 34.44 -34.19
C VAL A 455 -38.31 33.06 -34.45
N SER A 456 -38.77 32.82 -35.67
CA SER A 456 -39.32 31.50 -36.04
C SER A 456 -38.17 30.57 -36.41
N GLY A 457 -37.98 29.48 -35.65
CA GLY A 457 -36.98 28.47 -35.98
C GLY A 457 -37.26 27.84 -37.35
N HIS A 458 -36.19 27.57 -38.12
CA HIS A 458 -36.25 26.98 -39.46
C HIS A 458 -37.10 27.75 -40.49
N SER A 459 -37.24 29.07 -40.32
CA SER A 459 -38.02 29.93 -41.22
C SER A 459 -37.20 30.59 -42.34
N GLY A 460 -35.89 30.32 -42.41
CA GLY A 460 -34.96 30.94 -43.36
C GLY A 460 -34.47 32.32 -42.93
N ASP A 461 -34.52 32.66 -41.64
CA ASP A 461 -33.87 33.85 -41.10
C ASP A 461 -32.36 33.60 -41.08
N TYR A 462 -31.66 34.21 -42.05
CA TYR A 462 -30.23 34.03 -42.27
C TYR A 462 -29.40 34.18 -41.00
N CYS A 463 -29.71 35.17 -40.14
CA CYS A 463 -28.91 35.46 -38.95
C CYS A 463 -29.14 34.40 -37.85
N ASN A 464 -30.37 33.90 -37.72
CA ASN A 464 -30.66 32.78 -36.81
C ASN A 464 -30.00 31.49 -37.31
N ASP A 465 -30.00 31.26 -38.63
CA ASP A 465 -29.36 30.10 -39.24
C ASP A 465 -27.82 30.13 -39.05
N GLN A 466 -27.19 31.31 -39.03
CA GLN A 466 -25.77 31.44 -38.66
C GLN A 466 -25.52 31.12 -37.18
N ALA A 467 -26.41 31.53 -36.27
CA ALA A 467 -26.29 31.16 -34.85
C ALA A 467 -26.41 29.64 -34.64
N ASP A 468 -27.37 28.97 -35.29
CA ASP A 468 -27.53 27.50 -35.28
C ASP A 468 -26.29 26.79 -35.84
N LYS A 469 -25.71 27.31 -36.94
CA LYS A 469 -24.47 26.77 -37.52
C LYS A 469 -23.31 26.85 -36.53
N LEU A 470 -23.10 28.00 -35.88
CA LEU A 470 -22.07 28.18 -34.87
C LEU A 470 -22.30 27.24 -33.68
N ALA A 471 -23.53 27.07 -33.22
CA ALA A 471 -23.85 26.16 -32.11
C ALA A 471 -23.51 24.69 -32.42
N LYS A 472 -23.81 24.23 -33.64
CA LYS A 472 -23.48 22.89 -34.13
C LYS A 472 -21.97 22.67 -34.27
N GLU A 473 -21.22 23.69 -34.68
CA GLU A 473 -19.75 23.65 -34.70
C GLU A 473 -19.19 23.59 -33.27
N GLY A 474 -19.76 24.37 -32.35
CA GLY A 474 -19.44 24.37 -30.92
C GLY A 474 -19.54 22.98 -30.29
N ALA A 475 -20.61 22.25 -30.61
CA ALA A 475 -20.84 20.90 -30.10
C ALA A 475 -19.81 19.87 -30.62
N LYS A 476 -19.14 20.14 -31.75
CA LYS A 476 -18.14 19.26 -32.37
C LYS A 476 -16.71 19.51 -31.89
N LEU A 477 -16.39 20.72 -31.41
CA LEU A 477 -15.04 21.16 -31.01
C LEU A 477 -14.41 20.30 -29.89
N ARG A 478 -15.22 19.64 -29.06
CA ARG A 478 -14.73 18.76 -27.97
C ARG A 478 -13.94 17.52 -28.48
N MET A 479 -14.06 17.18 -29.76
CA MET A 479 -13.33 16.06 -30.38
C MET A 479 -11.93 16.46 -30.89
N PHE A 480 -11.73 17.71 -31.29
CA PHE A 480 -10.45 18.20 -31.83
C PHE A 480 -9.44 18.56 -30.74
N LEU A 481 -9.90 19.15 -29.62
CA LEU A 481 -9.05 19.49 -28.48
C LEU A 481 -8.43 18.26 -27.81
N LEU A 482 -9.15 17.13 -27.76
CA LEU A 482 -8.63 15.88 -27.21
C LEU A 482 -7.56 15.24 -28.11
N ILE A 483 -7.71 15.34 -29.44
CA ILE A 483 -6.73 14.82 -30.40
C ILE A 483 -5.48 15.72 -30.40
N PHE A 484 -5.62 17.04 -30.29
CA PHE A 484 -4.49 17.96 -30.23
C PHE A 484 -3.74 17.86 -28.88
N CYS A 485 -4.44 17.66 -27.76
CA CYS A 485 -3.82 17.32 -26.48
C CYS A 485 -3.10 15.96 -26.52
N TRP A 486 -3.66 14.97 -27.21
CA TRP A 486 -3.00 13.67 -27.40
C TRP A 486 -1.76 13.78 -28.28
N ILE A 487 -1.77 14.60 -29.33
CA ILE A 487 -0.59 14.88 -30.17
C ILE A 487 0.46 15.69 -29.40
N ILE A 488 0.07 16.69 -28.59
CA ILE A 488 1.03 17.45 -27.78
C ILE A 488 1.59 16.57 -26.64
N LEU A 489 0.79 15.70 -26.02
CA LEU A 489 1.27 14.76 -25.01
C LEU A 489 2.23 13.73 -25.63
N THR A 490 1.90 13.14 -26.78
CA THR A 490 2.78 12.19 -27.47
C THR A 490 4.05 12.84 -28.02
N VAL A 491 4.01 14.10 -28.50
CA VAL A 491 5.21 14.82 -28.97
C VAL A 491 6.04 15.38 -27.81
N SER A 492 5.44 15.73 -26.67
CA SER A 492 6.17 16.13 -25.46
C SER A 492 6.83 14.95 -24.73
N GLU A 493 6.19 13.78 -24.75
CA GLU A 493 6.79 12.54 -24.24
C GLU A 493 7.89 12.02 -25.17
N ALA A 494 7.72 12.16 -26.50
CA ALA A 494 8.74 11.76 -27.47
C ALA A 494 10.00 12.66 -27.40
N ASN A 495 9.86 13.99 -27.35
CA ASN A 495 11.04 14.88 -27.28
C ASN A 495 11.63 15.01 -25.86
N GLY A 496 10.84 14.77 -24.81
CA GLY A 496 11.33 14.74 -23.42
C GLY A 496 12.08 13.45 -23.06
N GLY A 497 11.71 12.32 -23.67
CA GLY A 497 12.41 11.04 -23.52
C GLY A 497 13.82 11.06 -24.10
N TYR A 498 13.97 11.55 -25.34
CA TYR A 498 15.28 11.62 -26.01
C TYR A 498 16.29 12.57 -25.32
N LEU A 499 15.85 13.72 -24.81
CA LEU A 499 16.72 14.63 -24.03
C LEU A 499 17.10 14.07 -22.65
N ARG A 500 16.23 13.25 -22.03
CA ARG A 500 16.52 12.60 -20.75
C ARG A 500 17.64 11.56 -20.88
N GLU A 501 17.63 10.79 -21.97
CA GLU A 501 18.66 9.78 -22.25
C GLU A 501 20.05 10.38 -22.58
N GLU A 502 20.10 11.62 -23.09
CA GLU A 502 21.37 12.32 -23.34
C GLU A 502 22.02 12.93 -22.08
N ILE A 503 21.26 13.14 -20.99
CA ILE A 503 21.73 13.83 -19.77
C ILE A 503 21.82 12.90 -18.56
N ILE A 504 20.95 11.88 -18.46
CA ILE A 504 20.86 11.00 -17.29
C ILE A 504 21.23 9.58 -17.70
N PHE A 505 22.31 9.08 -17.10
CA PHE A 505 22.68 7.66 -17.18
C PHE A 505 22.05 6.90 -16.01
N GLU A 506 21.06 6.06 -16.29
CA GLU A 506 20.45 5.19 -15.26
C GLU A 506 21.30 3.92 -15.07
N LEU A 507 21.78 3.73 -13.85
CA LEU A 507 22.42 2.48 -13.43
C LEU A 507 21.32 1.48 -13.09
N THR A 508 20.87 0.69 -14.07
CA THR A 508 19.83 -0.34 -13.85
C THR A 508 20.20 -1.67 -14.50
N PRO A 509 19.85 -2.81 -13.85
CA PRO A 509 19.26 -2.90 -12.50
C PRO A 509 20.33 -2.78 -11.40
N LEU A 510 20.02 -2.03 -10.32
CA LEU A 510 20.77 -2.08 -9.07
C LEU A 510 20.15 -3.17 -8.19
N GLU A 511 20.74 -4.35 -8.23
CA GLU A 511 20.19 -5.55 -7.59
C GLU A 511 20.49 -5.61 -6.09
N PHE A 512 21.51 -4.88 -5.62
CA PHE A 512 22.02 -4.97 -4.26
C PHE A 512 21.97 -3.61 -3.55
N TYR A 513 21.12 -3.51 -2.53
CA TYR A 513 20.93 -2.28 -1.77
C TYR A 513 20.64 -2.56 -0.30
N CYS A 514 21.05 -1.65 0.57
CA CYS A 514 20.87 -1.79 2.01
C CYS A 514 19.41 -1.55 2.42
N THR A 515 18.81 -2.47 3.17
CA THR A 515 17.43 -2.34 3.64
C THR A 515 17.33 -1.81 5.06
N ARG A 516 16.16 -1.28 5.43
CA ARG A 516 15.87 -0.87 6.81
C ARG A 516 15.17 -1.97 7.58
N ILE A 517 15.65 -2.21 8.81
CA ILE A 517 15.02 -3.12 9.77
C ILE A 517 14.71 -2.35 11.05
N LEU A 518 13.59 -2.68 11.68
CA LEU A 518 13.19 -2.09 12.94
C LEU A 518 13.44 -3.09 14.08
N ASN A 519 14.02 -2.61 15.17
CA ASN A 519 14.07 -3.35 16.44
C ASN A 519 13.06 -2.73 17.44
N GLY A 520 13.04 -3.24 18.67
CA GLY A 520 12.08 -2.79 19.69
C GLY A 520 12.28 -1.33 20.17
N THR A 521 13.45 -0.75 19.94
CA THR A 521 13.81 0.60 20.42
C THR A 521 14.01 1.61 19.29
N ASP A 522 14.62 1.21 18.17
CA ASP A 522 15.05 2.06 17.06
C ASP A 522 15.04 1.30 15.71
N SER A 523 15.51 1.96 14.65
CA SER A 523 15.73 1.42 13.32
C SER A 523 17.23 1.28 13.00
N VAL A 524 17.56 0.29 12.17
CA VAL A 524 18.91 0.06 11.64
C VAL A 524 18.84 -0.11 10.12
N GLY A 525 19.99 -0.06 9.45
CA GLY A 525 20.05 -0.14 7.99
C GLY A 525 19.89 1.22 7.32
N CYS A 526 19.37 1.26 6.09
CA CYS A 526 19.53 2.41 5.21
C CYS A 526 18.22 2.96 4.65
N GLN A 527 18.19 4.27 4.38
CA GLN A 527 17.08 4.93 3.68
C GLN A 527 17.55 6.13 2.86
N SER A 528 16.80 6.49 1.82
CA SER A 528 16.88 7.81 1.18
C SER A 528 15.73 8.71 1.63
N THR A 529 15.82 10.00 1.31
CA THR A 529 14.64 10.88 1.31
C THR A 529 13.63 10.42 0.25
N LYS A 530 12.36 10.85 0.37
CA LYS A 530 11.29 10.49 -0.57
C LYS A 530 11.61 10.84 -2.04
N ASN A 531 12.36 11.91 -2.26
CA ASN A 531 12.75 12.35 -3.60
C ASN A 531 14.16 11.86 -4.00
N GLY A 532 14.79 11.03 -3.16
CA GLY A 532 16.17 10.59 -3.32
C GLY A 532 17.19 11.63 -2.85
N ASN A 533 18.41 11.15 -2.64
CA ASN A 533 19.54 11.95 -2.22
C ASN A 533 20.41 12.27 -3.43
N THR A 534 20.87 13.51 -3.58
CA THR A 534 21.70 13.97 -4.71
C THR A 534 23.02 14.51 -4.22
N GLY A 535 24.12 14.16 -4.90
CA GLY A 535 25.45 14.64 -4.55
C GLY A 535 26.49 14.40 -5.65
N VAL A 536 27.64 15.07 -5.53
CA VAL A 536 28.80 14.88 -6.40
C VAL A 536 29.42 13.53 -6.10
N ILE A 537 29.67 12.73 -7.14
CA ILE A 537 30.21 11.38 -6.99
C ILE A 537 31.72 11.45 -6.81
N VAL A 538 32.25 10.98 -5.68
CA VAL A 538 33.68 11.01 -5.38
C VAL A 538 34.15 9.69 -4.78
N GLU A 539 35.31 9.22 -5.23
CA GLU A 539 35.94 8.04 -4.66
C GLU A 539 36.79 8.43 -3.44
N ILE A 540 36.60 7.73 -2.32
CA ILE A 540 37.36 7.96 -1.10
C ILE A 540 38.02 6.67 -0.61
N SER A 541 39.20 6.81 -0.02
CA SER A 541 39.96 5.69 0.55
C SER A 541 40.17 5.80 2.06
N ASN A 542 39.93 6.99 2.64
CA ASN A 542 40.03 7.22 4.08
C ASN A 542 39.16 8.40 4.52
N SER A 543 38.93 8.53 5.83
CA SER A 543 38.02 9.53 6.39
C SER A 543 38.53 10.98 6.31
N LYS A 544 39.85 11.22 6.24
CA LYS A 544 40.43 12.57 6.22
C LYS A 544 40.17 13.31 4.90
N VAL A 545 39.97 12.56 3.82
CA VAL A 545 39.75 13.09 2.46
C VAL A 545 38.40 13.80 2.33
N ILE A 546 37.41 13.44 3.15
CA ILE A 546 36.04 13.99 3.02
C ILE A 546 36.04 15.51 3.21
N ASP A 547 36.67 16.01 4.29
CA ASP A 547 36.68 17.44 4.61
C ASP A 547 37.51 18.27 3.64
N GLU A 548 38.54 17.69 3.04
CA GLU A 548 39.35 18.31 1.99
C GLU A 548 38.53 18.52 0.71
N ILE A 549 37.83 17.46 0.26
CA ILE A 549 36.96 17.54 -0.92
C ILE A 549 35.86 18.58 -0.73
N VAL A 550 35.21 18.62 0.44
CA VAL A 550 34.12 19.58 0.69
C VAL A 550 34.59 21.02 0.59
N LYS A 551 35.82 21.33 1.01
CA LYS A 551 36.40 22.68 0.91
C LYS A 551 36.69 23.11 -0.53
N ASP A 552 37.00 22.15 -1.39
CA ASP A 552 37.32 22.40 -2.80
C ASP A 552 36.07 22.48 -3.71
N LEU A 553 34.86 22.20 -3.17
CA LEU A 553 33.62 22.33 -3.92
C LEU A 553 33.19 23.80 -4.12
N PRO A 554 32.60 24.16 -5.28
CA PRO A 554 32.13 25.51 -5.53
C PRO A 554 31.07 25.97 -4.53
N LEU A 555 31.00 27.28 -4.27
CA LEU A 555 29.95 27.95 -3.49
C LEU A 555 28.56 27.62 -4.05
N ARG A 556 27.93 26.52 -3.59
CA ARG A 556 26.52 26.06 -3.72
C ARG A 556 26.38 24.53 -3.67
N ILE A 557 27.45 23.76 -3.86
CA ILE A 557 27.39 22.29 -3.85
C ILE A 557 28.18 21.78 -2.64
N GLN A 558 27.51 21.14 -1.70
CA GLN A 558 28.13 20.56 -0.50
C GLN A 558 27.85 19.06 -0.36
N ASN A 559 26.89 18.53 -1.12
CA ASN A 559 26.45 17.15 -1.01
C ASN A 559 27.35 16.20 -1.80
N LEU A 560 27.75 15.10 -1.17
CA LEU A 560 28.61 14.06 -1.73
C LEU A 560 27.89 12.72 -1.80
N ILE A 561 28.15 11.97 -2.88
CA ILE A 561 27.91 10.52 -2.95
C ILE A 561 29.29 9.87 -2.97
N VAL A 562 29.59 9.07 -1.96
CA VAL A 562 30.93 8.50 -1.79
C VAL A 562 31.00 7.09 -2.37
N LEU A 563 31.99 6.86 -3.23
CA LEU A 563 32.36 5.54 -3.72
C LEU A 563 33.45 4.97 -2.80
N ILE A 564 33.22 3.78 -2.24
CA ILE A 564 34.15 3.14 -1.31
C ILE A 564 34.45 1.71 -1.78
N ASP A 565 35.72 1.45 -2.05
CA ASP A 565 36.20 0.07 -2.23
C ASP A 565 36.14 -0.66 -0.89
N ILE A 566 35.55 -1.85 -0.87
CA ILE A 566 35.41 -2.68 0.32
C ILE A 566 36.74 -2.95 1.02
N ASN A 567 37.86 -3.01 0.29
CA ASN A 567 39.19 -3.17 0.89
C ASN A 567 39.63 -1.99 1.78
N ASN A 568 39.03 -0.82 1.59
CA ASN A 568 39.32 0.39 2.35
C ASN A 568 38.35 0.63 3.52
N LEU A 569 37.31 -0.22 3.66
CA LEU A 569 36.35 -0.07 4.74
C LEU A 569 36.99 -0.43 6.09
N ASP A 570 36.93 0.52 7.01
CA ASP A 570 37.23 0.30 8.42
C ASP A 570 36.18 0.98 9.30
N SER A 571 36.25 0.72 10.60
CA SER A 571 35.31 1.30 11.57
C SER A 571 35.34 2.85 11.59
N LYS A 572 36.49 3.46 11.30
CA LYS A 572 36.64 4.93 11.33
C LYS A 572 35.98 5.58 10.12
N LEU A 573 36.17 4.99 8.94
CA LEU A 573 35.58 5.44 7.70
C LEU A 573 34.06 5.27 7.73
N ILE A 574 33.57 4.11 8.19
CA ILE A 574 32.12 3.87 8.35
C ILE A 574 31.49 4.94 9.22
N GLU A 575 32.10 5.23 10.37
CA GLU A 575 31.55 6.21 11.31
C GLU A 575 31.62 7.64 10.76
N ALA A 576 32.70 7.97 10.04
CA ALA A 576 32.85 9.26 9.37
C ALA A 576 31.78 9.47 8.27
N VAL A 577 31.55 8.48 7.40
CA VAL A 577 30.54 8.61 6.33
C VAL A 577 29.12 8.54 6.86
N ARG A 578 28.90 7.88 8.00
CA ARG A 578 27.58 7.79 8.66
C ARG A 578 27.18 9.11 9.30
N THR A 579 28.10 9.77 10.00
CA THR A 579 27.81 10.97 10.81
C THR A 579 27.93 12.27 10.03
N ASN A 580 28.69 12.30 8.92
CA ASN A 580 28.88 13.52 8.15
C ASN A 580 27.61 13.90 7.35
N GLU A 581 27.12 15.13 7.53
CA GLU A 581 25.91 15.65 6.87
C GLU A 581 26.12 15.94 5.38
N ASN A 582 27.34 16.25 4.96
CA ASN A 582 27.66 16.47 3.54
C ASN A 582 27.60 15.17 2.75
N VAL A 583 27.84 14.02 3.37
CA VAL A 583 27.66 12.71 2.72
C VAL A 583 26.18 12.39 2.65
N GLN A 584 25.65 12.26 1.44
CA GLN A 584 24.23 12.06 1.15
C GLN A 584 23.92 10.67 0.60
N GLY A 585 24.92 9.86 0.25
CA GLY A 585 24.75 8.48 -0.20
C GLY A 585 26.09 7.75 -0.31
N ILE A 586 26.07 6.43 -0.22
CA ILE A 586 27.26 5.57 -0.21
C ILE A 586 27.10 4.48 -1.26
N ILE A 587 28.12 4.29 -2.09
CA ILE A 587 28.20 3.19 -3.05
C ILE A 587 29.41 2.35 -2.68
N LEU A 588 29.15 1.10 -2.30
CA LEU A 588 30.18 0.10 -2.04
C LEU A 588 30.47 -0.66 -3.33
N PHE A 589 31.74 -0.92 -3.59
CA PHE A 589 32.17 -1.76 -4.69
C PHE A 589 33.42 -2.54 -4.29
N TYR A 590 33.81 -3.52 -5.11
CA TYR A 590 35.00 -4.32 -4.87
C TYR A 590 35.85 -4.42 -6.14
N ARG A 591 37.11 -3.98 -6.06
CA ARG A 591 38.12 -4.21 -7.10
C ARG A 591 39.10 -5.27 -6.62
N GLY A 592 38.90 -6.50 -7.06
CA GLY A 592 39.84 -7.59 -6.79
C GLY A 592 39.53 -8.85 -7.57
N GLU A 593 40.56 -9.52 -8.06
CA GLU A 593 40.45 -10.83 -8.72
C GLU A 593 40.20 -11.97 -7.72
N LYS A 594 40.56 -11.76 -6.45
CA LYS A 594 40.34 -12.69 -5.33
C LYS A 594 39.32 -12.08 -4.37
N LEU A 595 38.77 -12.87 -3.43
CA LEU A 595 37.92 -12.35 -2.36
C LEU A 595 38.68 -11.35 -1.46
N PRO A 596 37.99 -10.36 -0.84
CA PRO A 596 38.61 -9.43 0.11
C PRO A 596 39.21 -10.19 1.29
N LYS A 597 40.22 -9.66 1.98
CA LYS A 597 40.87 -10.40 3.10
C LYS A 597 39.89 -10.81 4.21
N SER A 598 38.94 -9.93 4.51
CA SER A 598 37.87 -10.14 5.48
C SER A 598 36.73 -9.18 5.18
N PHE A 599 35.50 -9.64 5.36
CA PHE A 599 34.32 -8.78 5.27
C PHE A 599 33.15 -9.49 5.92
N SER A 600 32.76 -9.05 7.11
CA SER A 600 31.54 -9.46 7.79
C SER A 600 30.79 -8.22 8.25
N GLU A 601 29.52 -8.14 7.86
CA GLU A 601 28.61 -7.07 8.27
C GLU A 601 28.16 -7.23 9.72
N ASP A 602 28.34 -8.43 10.28
CA ASP A 602 27.98 -8.75 11.65
C ASP A 602 28.97 -8.15 12.65
N ALA A 603 28.55 -8.08 13.91
CA ALA A 603 29.40 -7.63 15.00
C ALA A 603 30.56 -8.61 15.23
N ALA A 604 31.62 -8.15 15.88
CA ALA A 604 32.67 -9.04 16.40
C ALA A 604 32.09 -10.06 17.40
N CYS A 605 30.96 -9.71 18.01
CA CYS A 605 30.17 -10.51 18.94
C CYS A 605 28.74 -10.75 18.45
N PRO A 606 28.53 -11.73 17.55
CA PRO A 606 27.20 -12.05 17.03
C PRO A 606 26.21 -12.39 18.16
N ASN A 607 25.00 -11.85 18.09
CA ASN A 607 23.90 -12.08 19.04
C ASN A 607 24.23 -11.84 20.53
N GLN A 608 25.19 -10.97 20.85
CA GLN A 608 25.63 -10.73 22.24
C GLN A 608 24.47 -10.43 23.19
N GLN A 609 23.56 -9.53 22.81
CA GLN A 609 22.40 -9.14 23.63
C GLN A 609 21.39 -10.29 23.86
N PHE A 610 21.43 -11.31 23.01
CA PHE A 610 20.60 -12.50 23.11
C PHE A 610 21.36 -13.70 23.66
N SER A 611 22.58 -13.51 24.16
CA SER A 611 23.36 -14.60 24.74
C SER A 611 22.72 -15.16 26.02
N PHE A 612 23.09 -16.39 26.38
CA PHE A 612 22.76 -17.01 27.67
C PHE A 612 23.57 -16.38 28.82
N TYR A 613 24.82 -15.98 28.55
CA TYR A 613 25.68 -15.31 29.53
C TYR A 613 25.12 -13.91 29.86
N LYS A 614 25.19 -13.49 31.12
CA LYS A 614 24.63 -12.20 31.59
C LYS A 614 25.68 -11.14 31.94
N SER A 615 26.96 -11.50 32.16
CA SER A 615 28.01 -10.56 32.60
C SER A 615 29.02 -10.22 31.51
N GLU A 616 29.48 -8.96 31.45
CA GLU A 616 30.46 -8.45 30.47
C GLU A 616 31.81 -9.16 30.47
N GLN A 617 32.24 -9.71 31.61
CA GLN A 617 33.49 -10.45 31.72
C GLN A 617 33.39 -11.88 31.16
N GLN A 618 32.17 -12.43 31.09
CA GLN A 618 31.84 -13.67 30.38
C GLN A 618 31.34 -13.42 28.95
N HIS A 619 31.15 -12.16 28.57
CA HIS A 619 30.54 -11.78 27.29
C HIS A 619 31.57 -11.87 26.17
N CYS A 620 31.35 -12.88 25.33
CA CYS A 620 31.84 -12.95 23.97
C CYS A 620 33.37 -12.90 23.79
N GLN A 621 33.95 -14.02 23.38
CA GLN A 621 35.36 -14.14 22.96
C GLN A 621 35.70 -13.36 21.66
N ARG A 622 34.81 -12.48 21.20
CA ARG A 622 34.86 -11.82 19.89
C ARG A 622 35.06 -12.83 18.77
N TRP A 623 34.18 -13.83 18.74
CA TRP A 623 34.21 -14.95 17.81
C TRP A 623 34.41 -14.52 16.36
N ASN A 624 33.79 -13.42 15.94
CA ASN A 624 33.87 -12.90 14.57
C ASN A 624 34.91 -11.77 14.41
N SER A 625 35.90 -11.66 15.31
CA SER A 625 36.89 -10.56 15.24
C SER A 625 37.80 -10.59 14.01
N LEU A 626 37.97 -11.74 13.35
CA LEU A 626 38.74 -11.83 12.10
C LEU A 626 37.96 -11.31 10.89
N GLY A 627 36.63 -11.44 10.90
CA GLY A 627 35.75 -11.05 9.81
C GLY A 627 35.13 -9.66 9.96
N ALA A 628 34.77 -9.28 11.19
CA ALA A 628 33.97 -8.09 11.47
C ALA A 628 34.66 -6.79 11.05
N ILE A 629 33.97 -6.01 10.21
CA ILE A 629 34.45 -4.69 9.75
C ILE A 629 34.36 -3.66 10.87
N SER A 630 33.36 -3.82 11.74
CA SER A 630 33.14 -3.01 12.93
C SER A 630 32.84 -3.89 14.13
N THR A 631 33.32 -3.47 15.31
CA THR A 631 33.11 -4.20 16.56
C THR A 631 31.63 -4.44 16.83
N ASP A 632 30.80 -3.45 16.53
CA ASP A 632 29.35 -3.45 16.78
C ASP A 632 28.54 -3.93 15.57
N GLY A 633 29.22 -4.22 14.45
CA GLY A 633 28.63 -4.67 13.19
C GLY A 633 28.13 -3.51 12.32
N LEU A 634 28.37 -3.62 11.01
CA LEU A 634 27.84 -2.66 10.02
C LEU A 634 26.32 -2.75 9.92
N ARG A 635 25.76 -3.98 9.99
CA ARG A 635 24.33 -4.25 9.82
C ARG A 635 23.43 -3.69 10.92
N PHE A 636 24.00 -3.37 12.07
CA PHE A 636 23.28 -2.83 13.23
C PHE A 636 23.40 -1.31 13.37
N LYS A 637 24.01 -0.64 12.39
CA LYS A 637 24.09 0.82 12.34
C LYS A 637 22.94 1.40 11.53
N ASN A 638 22.40 2.53 11.99
CA ASN A 638 21.42 3.31 11.24
C ASN A 638 22.13 4.31 10.32
N PHE A 639 21.75 4.28 9.05
CA PHE A 639 22.17 5.20 8.01
C PHE A 639 20.94 5.93 7.47
N ASP A 640 20.84 7.23 7.77
CA ASP A 640 19.86 8.12 7.12
C ASP A 640 20.30 8.54 5.71
N LYS A 641 20.95 7.59 5.01
CA LYS A 641 21.54 7.74 3.69
C LYS A 641 21.41 6.38 2.97
N PRO A 642 21.15 6.35 1.65
CA PRO A 642 21.10 5.11 0.91
C PRO A 642 22.49 4.52 0.73
N ILE A 643 22.57 3.18 0.86
CA ILE A 643 23.77 2.41 0.53
C ILE A 643 23.42 1.42 -0.58
N PHE A 644 24.19 1.45 -1.67
CA PHE A 644 24.12 0.47 -2.75
C PHE A 644 25.43 -0.29 -2.86
N PHE A 645 25.35 -1.55 -3.28
CA PHE A 645 26.51 -2.36 -3.62
C PHE A 645 26.52 -2.66 -5.11
N ILE A 646 27.67 -2.52 -5.75
CA ILE A 646 27.82 -2.73 -7.19
C ILE A 646 28.92 -3.76 -7.43
N GLU A 647 28.55 -4.86 -8.08
CA GLU A 647 29.47 -5.93 -8.51
C GLU A 647 29.95 -5.76 -9.96
N ASN A 648 29.12 -5.15 -10.80
CA ASN A 648 29.38 -5.06 -12.23
C ASN A 648 30.58 -4.14 -12.52
N GLN A 649 31.67 -4.73 -13.00
CA GLN A 649 32.93 -4.01 -13.25
C GLN A 649 32.75 -2.84 -14.23
N THR A 650 31.91 -2.97 -15.26
CA THR A 650 31.62 -1.86 -16.18
C THR A 650 30.94 -0.69 -15.47
N GLN A 651 30.01 -0.95 -14.55
CA GLN A 651 29.38 0.11 -13.75
C GLN A 651 30.37 0.76 -12.78
N ILE A 652 31.24 -0.04 -12.16
CA ILE A 652 32.33 0.45 -11.30
C ILE A 652 33.25 1.38 -12.10
N ASP A 653 33.70 0.97 -13.30
CA ASP A 653 34.57 1.77 -14.16
C ASP A 653 33.89 3.07 -14.62
N ILE A 654 32.60 3.04 -14.92
CA ILE A 654 31.83 4.24 -15.26
C ILE A 654 31.82 5.22 -14.08
N LEU A 655 31.48 4.75 -12.88
CA LEU A 655 31.39 5.60 -11.70
C LEU A 655 32.75 6.15 -11.27
N THR A 656 33.79 5.34 -11.39
CA THR A 656 35.11 5.68 -10.87
C THR A 656 35.97 6.41 -11.90
N GLU A 657 36.22 5.83 -13.06
CA GLU A 657 37.10 6.40 -14.09
C GLU A 657 36.39 7.52 -14.88
N LYS A 658 35.18 7.26 -15.37
CA LYS A 658 34.49 8.21 -16.27
C LYS A 658 33.76 9.33 -15.54
N CYS A 659 33.35 9.12 -14.30
CA CYS A 659 32.56 10.08 -13.53
C CYS A 659 33.42 10.76 -12.44
N SER A 660 33.88 10.00 -11.44
CA SER A 660 34.64 10.53 -10.29
C SER A 660 35.99 11.12 -10.72
N ILE A 661 36.86 10.34 -11.39
CA ILE A 661 38.21 10.78 -11.76
C ILE A 661 38.18 11.89 -12.81
N LEU A 662 37.45 11.67 -13.92
CA LEU A 662 37.43 12.58 -15.05
C LEU A 662 36.80 13.94 -14.74
N TYR A 663 35.66 13.98 -14.05
CA TYR A 663 34.90 15.22 -13.85
C TYR A 663 35.06 15.83 -12.45
N ASN A 664 35.37 15.02 -11.43
CA ASN A 664 35.32 15.47 -10.04
C ASN A 664 36.72 15.51 -9.36
N LYS A 665 37.72 14.75 -9.83
CA LYS A 665 39.10 14.74 -9.29
C LYS A 665 40.07 15.69 -10.01
N GLN A 666 39.99 15.80 -11.34
CA GLN A 666 40.84 16.69 -12.13
C GLN A 666 40.16 18.06 -12.32
N ILE A 667 40.32 18.96 -11.36
CA ILE A 667 39.55 20.22 -11.29
C ILE A 667 40.11 21.29 -12.24
N LYS A 668 39.28 21.79 -13.16
CA LYS A 668 39.40 23.15 -13.73
C LYS A 668 38.21 23.99 -13.22
N GLN A 669 38.46 25.26 -12.91
CA GLN A 669 37.52 26.17 -12.21
C GLN A 669 36.15 26.40 -12.92
N GLU A 670 35.97 25.93 -14.15
CA GLU A 670 34.74 26.06 -14.95
C GLU A 670 34.30 24.75 -15.65
N SER A 671 34.51 23.57 -15.03
CA SER A 671 34.16 22.28 -15.65
C SER A 671 32.83 21.67 -15.18
N LEU A 672 32.16 20.95 -16.09
CA LEU A 672 31.03 20.07 -15.81
C LEU A 672 31.37 19.10 -14.66
N ARG A 673 30.39 18.79 -13.81
CA ARG A 673 30.53 17.86 -12.68
C ARG A 673 29.63 16.65 -12.88
N CYS A 674 30.12 15.48 -12.46
CA CYS A 674 29.31 14.29 -12.43
C CYS A 674 28.54 14.20 -11.10
N ILE A 675 27.20 14.23 -11.17
CA ILE A 675 26.29 14.21 -10.02
C ILE A 675 25.44 12.95 -10.07
N GLY A 676 25.27 12.30 -8.94
CA GLY A 676 24.39 11.14 -8.78
C GLY A 676 23.10 11.50 -8.06
N ARG A 677 22.04 10.72 -8.31
CA ARG A 677 20.80 10.69 -7.53
C ARG A 677 20.51 9.26 -7.11
N MET A 678 20.32 9.04 -5.81
CA MET A 678 20.07 7.72 -5.21
C MET A 678 18.69 7.70 -4.56
N VAL A 679 17.83 6.78 -4.99
CA VAL A 679 16.45 6.64 -4.51
C VAL A 679 16.28 5.26 -3.87
N LEU A 680 15.99 5.26 -2.56
CA LEU A 680 15.77 4.07 -1.73
C LEU A 680 14.91 4.45 -0.52
N PHE A 681 13.69 4.94 -0.77
CA PHE A 681 12.81 5.41 0.29
C PHE A 681 12.12 4.24 0.99
N MET A 682 12.28 4.15 2.32
CA MET A 682 11.65 3.12 3.15
C MET A 682 10.45 3.72 3.90
N PHE A 683 9.28 3.09 3.83
CA PHE A 683 8.07 3.56 4.50
C PHE A 683 8.14 3.41 6.03
N ALA A 684 8.88 2.41 6.51
CA ALA A 684 9.10 2.11 7.91
C ALA A 684 9.95 3.19 8.60
N ALA A 685 9.47 3.72 9.74
CA ALA A 685 10.15 4.74 10.52
C ALA A 685 9.94 4.55 12.03
N GLY A 686 10.95 4.89 12.83
CA GLY A 686 10.94 4.74 14.28
C GLY A 686 11.34 3.33 14.72
N ASN A 687 10.52 2.69 15.55
CA ASN A 687 10.73 1.34 16.04
C ASN A 687 9.61 0.39 15.62
N SER A 688 9.79 -0.91 15.84
CA SER A 688 8.86 -1.95 15.39
C SER A 688 7.45 -1.74 15.97
N LYS A 689 7.35 -1.40 17.25
CA LYS A 689 6.08 -1.12 17.94
C LYS A 689 5.33 0.04 17.26
N LEU A 690 6.00 1.17 17.06
CA LEU A 690 5.40 2.36 16.44
C LEU A 690 4.93 2.08 15.01
N CYS A 691 5.72 1.31 14.26
CA CYS A 691 5.37 0.98 12.88
C CYS A 691 4.11 0.10 12.78
N ILE A 692 4.03 -0.96 13.60
CA ILE A 692 2.85 -1.85 13.66
C ILE A 692 1.61 -1.07 14.10
N GLU A 693 1.71 -0.26 15.15
CA GLU A 693 0.58 0.55 15.64
C GLU A 693 0.05 1.53 14.58
N ARG A 694 0.92 2.11 13.75
CA ARG A 694 0.52 3.00 12.66
C ARG A 694 -0.18 2.24 11.53
N GLN A 695 0.31 1.05 11.19
CA GLN A 695 -0.29 0.19 10.19
C GLN A 695 -1.70 -0.24 10.60
N GLU A 696 -1.88 -0.68 11.85
CA GLU A 696 -3.19 -1.06 12.39
C GLU A 696 -4.19 0.12 12.36
N LYS A 697 -3.75 1.32 12.76
CA LYS A 697 -4.60 2.54 12.73
C LYS A 697 -4.97 2.98 11.30
N SER A 698 -4.17 2.66 10.29
CA SER A 698 -4.44 3.02 8.88
C SER A 698 -5.51 2.15 8.21
N SER A 699 -5.90 1.02 8.83
CA SER A 699 -6.78 0.01 8.22
C SER A 699 -8.28 0.38 8.18
N GLY A 700 -8.66 1.57 8.68
CA GLY A 700 -10.05 1.92 8.94
C GLY A 700 -10.94 2.18 7.72
N LEU A 701 -10.48 2.84 6.65
CA LEU A 701 -11.37 3.36 5.57
C LEU A 701 -10.72 3.58 4.17
N ARG A 702 -9.46 3.21 3.96
CA ARG A 702 -8.78 3.21 2.64
C ARG A 702 -7.90 1.96 2.50
N GLU A 703 -7.46 1.65 1.27
CA GLU A 703 -6.50 0.57 0.99
C GLU A 703 -5.42 0.51 2.08
N GLN A 704 -5.23 -0.68 2.66
CA GLN A 704 -4.24 -0.90 3.71
C GLN A 704 -2.85 -0.50 3.18
N VAL A 705 -2.28 0.56 3.73
CA VAL A 705 -0.89 0.94 3.45
C VAL A 705 -0.02 0.07 4.35
N MET A 706 0.68 -0.90 3.75
CA MET A 706 1.71 -1.69 4.43
C MET A 706 2.92 -0.78 4.69
N LEU A 707 3.22 -0.54 5.97
CA LEU A 707 4.35 0.28 6.42
C LEU A 707 5.56 -0.57 6.81
N CYS A 708 5.32 -1.74 7.41
CA CYS A 708 6.35 -2.73 7.77
C CYS A 708 5.74 -4.12 7.93
N ASP A 709 6.59 -5.12 7.82
CA ASP A 709 6.24 -6.52 8.04
C ASP A 709 7.03 -7.12 9.21
N HIS A 710 6.51 -8.22 9.74
CA HIS A 710 7.26 -9.08 10.64
C HIS A 710 8.31 -9.89 9.86
N LEU A 711 9.52 -9.97 10.40
CA LEU A 711 10.52 -10.95 9.98
C LEU A 711 10.13 -12.31 10.55
N GLU A 712 9.64 -13.20 9.70
CA GLU A 712 9.16 -14.52 10.10
C GLU A 712 9.38 -15.55 8.99
N ASP A 713 9.74 -16.77 9.40
CA ASP A 713 9.82 -17.94 8.52
C ASP A 713 9.56 -19.21 9.35
N ARG A 714 9.73 -20.39 8.73
CA ARG A 714 9.44 -21.69 9.33
C ARG A 714 10.72 -22.42 9.71
N ASN A 715 10.78 -22.85 10.97
CA ASN A 715 11.70 -23.90 11.38
C ASN A 715 11.27 -25.24 10.76
N VAL A 716 12.23 -26.10 10.45
CA VAL A 716 11.98 -27.44 9.93
C VAL A 716 12.33 -28.46 11.00
N PHE A 717 11.42 -29.39 11.26
CA PHE A 717 11.62 -30.46 12.23
C PHE A 717 11.32 -31.82 11.61
N ALA A 718 12.18 -32.80 11.87
CA ALA A 718 11.92 -34.20 11.55
C ALA A 718 12.15 -35.06 12.79
N MET A 719 11.13 -35.81 13.22
CA MET A 719 11.19 -36.62 14.43
C MET A 719 11.06 -38.11 14.14
N LEU A 720 11.94 -38.91 14.74
CA LEU A 720 11.98 -40.35 14.59
C LEU A 720 12.02 -41.03 15.98
N PRO A 721 11.10 -41.96 16.29
CA PRO A 721 9.94 -42.37 15.49
C PRO A 721 8.90 -41.25 15.30
N PRO A 722 8.04 -41.34 14.27
CA PRO A 722 6.98 -40.36 14.03
C PRO A 722 5.98 -40.28 15.20
N LEU A 723 5.45 -39.08 15.44
CA LEU A 723 4.58 -38.77 16.58
C LEU A 723 3.24 -39.52 16.61
N GLY A 724 2.74 -39.98 15.46
CA GLY A 724 1.46 -40.69 15.34
C GLY A 724 1.48 -42.17 15.74
N GLN A 725 2.65 -42.76 16.00
CA GLN A 725 2.71 -44.14 16.51
C GLN A 725 2.31 -44.19 17.99
N LYS A 726 1.49 -45.18 18.39
CA LYS A 726 1.16 -45.49 19.80
C LYS A 726 2.45 -45.74 20.58
N GLN A 727 3.01 -44.69 21.18
CA GLN A 727 4.14 -44.81 22.09
C GLN A 727 3.61 -45.23 23.46
N LYS A 728 4.36 -46.10 24.15
CA LYS A 728 4.10 -46.41 25.57
C LYS A 728 4.15 -45.11 26.37
N ASP A 729 3.46 -45.04 27.52
CA ASP A 729 3.38 -43.87 28.43
C ASP A 729 4.73 -43.41 29.05
N ILE A 730 5.85 -43.85 28.49
CA ILE A 730 7.20 -43.50 28.91
C ILE A 730 7.49 -42.06 28.48
N LYS A 731 8.07 -41.28 29.39
CA LYS A 731 8.57 -39.93 29.11
C LYS A 731 9.63 -40.01 28.00
N PRO A 732 9.45 -39.34 26.85
CA PRO A 732 10.39 -39.44 25.74
C PRO A 732 11.75 -38.85 26.12
N ASN A 733 12.83 -39.48 25.66
CA ASN A 733 14.20 -39.00 25.80
C ASN A 733 14.77 -38.71 24.40
N ILE A 734 14.79 -37.43 24.03
CA ILE A 734 15.05 -36.97 22.68
C ILE A 734 16.52 -36.52 22.56
N PHE A 735 17.23 -37.06 21.59
CA PHE A 735 18.49 -36.51 21.10
C PHE A 735 18.16 -35.51 19.99
N VAL A 736 18.57 -34.26 20.14
CA VAL A 736 18.34 -33.19 19.16
C VAL A 736 19.61 -32.99 18.34
N LEU A 737 19.50 -33.14 17.02
CA LEU A 737 20.50 -32.72 16.05
C LEU A 737 20.05 -31.42 15.40
N ALA A 738 20.83 -30.37 15.57
CA ALA A 738 20.45 -29.02 15.17
C ALA A 738 21.42 -28.37 14.18
N ALA A 739 20.88 -27.51 13.31
CA ALA A 739 21.66 -26.59 12.49
C ALA A 739 20.86 -25.29 12.23
N ARG A 740 21.60 -24.21 11.99
CA ARG A 740 21.06 -22.93 11.50
C ARG A 740 20.65 -23.06 10.02
N LEU A 741 19.56 -22.40 9.64
CA LEU A 741 19.05 -22.32 8.25
C LEU A 741 19.37 -21.01 7.53
N ASP A 742 19.64 -19.95 8.29
CA ASP A 742 19.73 -18.60 7.74
C ASP A 742 21.14 -18.00 7.78
N SER A 743 21.43 -17.19 6.77
CA SER A 743 22.54 -16.22 6.76
C SER A 743 21.94 -14.86 6.42
N PHE A 744 22.43 -13.80 7.04
CA PHE A 744 21.83 -12.47 6.86
C PHE A 744 22.85 -11.44 6.41
N SER A 745 22.53 -10.71 5.34
CA SER A 745 23.20 -9.48 4.93
C SER A 745 22.20 -8.32 4.99
N SER A 746 22.70 -7.12 5.28
CA SER A 746 21.91 -5.89 5.19
C SER A 746 21.63 -5.52 3.73
N ILE A 747 22.45 -6.04 2.81
CA ILE A 747 22.35 -5.85 1.38
C ILE A 747 21.35 -6.86 0.83
N TYR A 748 20.23 -6.33 0.33
CA TYR A 748 19.17 -7.12 -0.28
C TYR A 748 19.68 -7.90 -1.50
N ASN A 749 19.07 -9.06 -1.73
CA ASN A 749 19.37 -9.99 -2.83
C ASN A 749 20.81 -10.54 -2.83
N SER A 750 21.57 -10.29 -1.75
CA SER A 750 22.90 -10.86 -1.62
C SER A 750 22.84 -12.37 -1.49
N HIS A 751 23.80 -13.04 -2.11
CA HIS A 751 23.92 -14.49 -2.04
C HIS A 751 25.02 -14.82 -1.04
N GLY A 752 24.73 -15.63 -0.04
CA GLY A 752 25.73 -16.01 0.96
C GLY A 752 25.23 -17.07 1.91
N GLY A 753 26.16 -17.71 2.61
CA GLY A 753 25.85 -18.73 3.62
C GLY A 753 26.41 -20.10 3.30
N ASP A 754 27.26 -20.23 2.28
CA ASP A 754 27.89 -21.49 1.91
C ASP A 754 28.62 -22.11 3.11
N PHE A 755 29.48 -21.33 3.75
CA PHE A 755 30.25 -21.79 4.89
C PHE A 755 29.47 -21.63 6.19
N SER A 756 28.83 -20.47 6.43
CA SER A 756 28.20 -20.19 7.72
C SER A 756 26.98 -21.07 8.02
N THR A 757 26.29 -21.54 6.98
CA THR A 757 24.98 -22.22 7.11
C THR A 757 24.97 -23.58 6.40
N ILE A 758 25.12 -23.60 5.07
CA ILE A 758 24.95 -24.81 4.23
C ILE A 758 25.90 -25.92 4.65
N SER A 759 27.15 -25.59 4.98
CA SER A 759 28.16 -26.54 5.45
C SER A 759 27.71 -27.36 6.68
N SER A 760 26.78 -26.82 7.47
CA SER A 760 26.25 -27.44 8.70
C SER A 760 24.95 -28.21 8.43
N ILE A 761 24.19 -27.80 7.42
CA ILE A 761 22.95 -28.47 6.99
C ILE A 761 23.25 -29.81 6.29
N ILE A 762 24.18 -29.81 5.32
CA ILE A 762 24.48 -31.00 4.49
C ILE A 762 24.82 -32.23 5.35
N PRO A 763 25.69 -32.16 6.39
CA PRO A 763 25.95 -33.30 7.25
C PRO A 763 24.69 -33.88 7.90
N LEU A 764 23.75 -33.06 8.35
CA LEU A 764 22.50 -33.53 8.96
C LEU A 764 21.59 -34.21 7.95
N LEU A 765 21.50 -33.69 6.73
CA LEU A 765 20.77 -34.35 5.63
C LEU A 765 21.38 -35.71 5.27
N LEU A 766 22.71 -35.83 5.32
CA LEU A 766 23.40 -37.10 5.11
C LEU A 766 23.11 -38.12 6.23
N VAL A 767 23.08 -37.67 7.49
CA VAL A 767 22.67 -38.51 8.63
C VAL A 767 21.22 -38.96 8.46
N ALA A 768 20.30 -38.04 8.10
CA ALA A 768 18.90 -38.36 7.87
C ALA A 768 18.72 -39.39 6.74
N ASN A 769 19.42 -39.22 5.61
CA ASN A 769 19.40 -40.18 4.51
C ASN A 769 19.93 -41.56 4.94
N SER A 770 21.03 -41.62 5.69
CA SER A 770 21.61 -42.89 6.18
C SER A 770 20.64 -43.65 7.10
N ILE A 771 19.95 -42.92 7.99
CA ILE A 771 18.91 -43.48 8.86
C ILE A 771 17.70 -43.92 8.04
N GLY A 772 17.28 -43.12 7.06
CA GLY A 772 16.16 -43.42 6.16
C GLY A 772 16.36 -44.71 5.36
N GLN A 773 17.57 -44.97 4.87
CA GLN A 773 17.92 -46.22 4.17
C GLN A 773 17.79 -47.47 5.05
N ASN A 774 17.88 -47.32 6.39
CA ASN A 774 17.79 -48.41 7.36
C ASN A 774 16.68 -48.17 8.41
N LEU A 775 15.57 -47.53 7.99
CA LEU A 775 14.56 -46.99 8.88
C LEU A 775 13.93 -48.04 9.82
N GLN A 776 13.57 -49.22 9.31
CA GLN A 776 12.91 -50.26 10.14
C GLN A 776 13.80 -50.75 11.28
N LEU A 777 15.10 -50.92 11.02
CA LEU A 777 16.08 -51.30 12.03
C LEU A 777 16.23 -50.19 13.08
N PHE A 778 16.31 -48.94 12.63
CA PHE A 778 16.38 -47.77 13.51
C PHE A 778 15.16 -47.68 14.43
N LEU A 779 13.95 -47.79 13.88
CA LEU A 779 12.69 -47.73 14.63
C LEU A 779 12.58 -48.86 15.65
N THR A 780 12.95 -50.08 15.27
CA THR A 780 12.92 -51.24 16.17
C THR A 780 13.85 -51.06 17.37
N LYS A 781 15.05 -50.51 17.15
CA LYS A 781 16.03 -50.32 18.22
C LYS A 781 15.67 -49.13 19.12
N THR A 782 15.25 -48.01 18.55
CA THR A 782 14.82 -46.82 19.31
C THR A 782 13.57 -47.07 20.15
N GLN A 783 12.62 -47.87 19.65
CA GLN A 783 11.48 -48.33 20.45
C GLN A 783 11.91 -49.17 21.67
N LYS A 784 12.94 -50.02 21.52
CA LYS A 784 13.48 -50.81 22.63
C LYS A 784 14.19 -49.94 23.67
N THR A 785 14.91 -48.90 23.25
CA THR A 785 15.66 -48.02 24.17
C THR A 785 14.83 -46.86 24.71
N SER A 786 13.61 -46.64 24.17
CA SER A 786 12.76 -45.46 24.46
C SER A 786 13.46 -44.12 24.21
N ARG A 787 14.45 -44.10 23.31
CA ARG A 787 15.17 -42.90 22.88
C ARG A 787 14.70 -42.48 21.50
N GLN A 788 14.61 -41.18 21.26
CA GLN A 788 14.10 -40.61 20.02
C GLN A 788 15.12 -39.65 19.42
N LEU A 789 15.03 -39.41 18.13
CA LEU A 789 15.86 -38.47 17.40
C LEU A 789 15.00 -37.35 16.84
N LEU A 790 15.42 -36.11 17.05
CA LEU A 790 14.82 -34.93 16.46
C LEU A 790 15.88 -34.19 15.65
N PHE A 791 15.64 -34.00 14.36
CA PHE A 791 16.35 -33.00 13.57
C PHE A 791 15.62 -31.66 13.72
N GLY A 792 16.36 -30.61 14.06
CA GLY A 792 15.84 -29.25 14.19
C GLY A 792 16.66 -28.28 13.35
N PHE A 793 16.04 -27.67 12.35
CA PHE A 793 16.66 -26.66 11.52
C PHE A 793 15.99 -25.31 11.82
N PHE A 794 16.76 -24.38 12.38
CA PHE A 794 16.25 -23.14 12.93
C PHE A 794 16.49 -21.95 12.01
N HIS A 795 15.44 -21.19 11.72
CA HIS A 795 15.50 -19.99 10.89
C HIS A 795 15.51 -18.71 11.74
N GLY A 796 16.22 -17.67 11.29
CA GLY A 796 16.35 -16.41 12.02
C GLY A 796 17.31 -16.49 13.21
N GLU A 797 18.23 -17.46 13.20
CA GLU A 797 19.28 -17.56 14.22
C GLU A 797 20.30 -16.44 14.09
N SER A 798 20.50 -15.88 12.90
CA SER A 798 21.39 -14.72 12.68
C SER A 798 20.85 -13.40 13.25
N LEU A 799 19.55 -13.33 13.59
CA LEU A 799 18.86 -12.15 14.11
C LEU A 799 18.30 -12.39 15.52
N GLY A 800 19.14 -12.85 16.44
CA GLY A 800 18.74 -13.00 17.85
C GLY A 800 17.96 -14.27 18.16
N TYR A 801 18.26 -15.37 17.47
CA TYR A 801 17.71 -16.70 17.79
C TYR A 801 16.18 -16.77 17.64
N ILE A 802 15.60 -16.11 16.63
CA ILE A 802 14.14 -16.03 16.43
C ILE A 802 13.52 -17.43 16.39
N GLY A 803 14.08 -18.34 15.58
CA GLY A 803 13.58 -19.68 15.37
C GLY A 803 13.71 -20.56 16.62
N SER A 804 14.91 -20.66 17.19
CA SER A 804 15.16 -21.51 18.35
C SER A 804 14.46 -20.98 19.60
N SER A 805 14.42 -19.67 19.83
CA SER A 805 13.67 -19.10 20.95
C SER A 805 12.17 -19.36 20.83
N ARG A 806 11.59 -19.28 19.62
CA ARG A 806 10.20 -19.65 19.38
C ARG A 806 9.92 -21.12 19.65
N TRP A 807 10.82 -22.02 19.23
CA TRP A 807 10.71 -23.44 19.51
C TRP A 807 10.74 -23.75 21.01
N ILE A 808 11.68 -23.16 21.75
CA ILE A 808 11.77 -23.31 23.20
C ILE A 808 10.53 -22.76 23.89
N PHE A 809 10.00 -21.62 23.43
CA PHE A 809 8.74 -21.08 23.94
C PHE A 809 7.57 -22.07 23.74
N GLU A 810 7.47 -22.75 22.60
CA GLU A 810 6.42 -23.75 22.37
C GLU A 810 6.59 -25.00 23.23
N MET A 811 7.81 -25.51 23.38
CA MET A 811 8.12 -26.64 24.27
C MET A 811 7.82 -26.29 25.73
N LYS A 812 8.19 -25.08 26.20
CA LYS A 812 7.90 -24.62 27.57
C LYS A 812 6.40 -24.64 27.88
N ASN A 813 5.60 -24.20 26.91
CA ASN A 813 4.16 -24.15 27.02
C ASN A 813 3.47 -25.48 26.65
N LYS A 814 4.23 -26.56 26.42
CA LYS A 814 3.70 -27.87 25.97
C LYS A 814 2.78 -27.75 24.76
N ARG A 815 3.20 -26.92 23.80
CA ARG A 815 2.52 -26.69 22.52
C ARG A 815 3.32 -27.21 21.33
N PHE A 816 4.50 -27.76 21.56
CA PHE A 816 5.28 -28.38 20.48
C PHE A 816 4.95 -29.86 20.37
N PRO A 817 4.74 -30.41 19.17
CA PRO A 817 4.51 -29.70 17.91
C PRO A 817 3.19 -28.93 17.92
N HIS A 818 3.14 -27.82 17.18
CA HIS A 818 2.00 -26.91 17.18
C HIS A 818 0.67 -27.64 16.92
N PRO A 819 -0.40 -27.40 17.71
CA PRO A 819 -1.67 -28.15 17.60
C PRO A 819 -2.32 -28.13 16.21
N ASN A 820 -2.09 -27.06 15.44
CA ASN A 820 -2.62 -26.89 14.08
C ASN A 820 -1.89 -27.73 13.03
N ASN A 821 -0.75 -28.35 13.37
CA ASN A 821 0.01 -29.21 12.46
C ASN A 821 -0.49 -30.68 12.48
N LYS A 822 -1.69 -30.94 13.02
CA LYS A 822 -2.30 -32.27 13.04
C LYS A 822 -2.87 -32.62 11.67
N LEU A 823 -2.52 -33.79 11.14
CA LEU A 823 -3.30 -34.40 10.07
C LEU A 823 -4.60 -34.99 10.66
N PRO A 824 -5.70 -35.05 9.87
CA PRO A 824 -6.94 -35.66 10.33
C PRO A 824 -6.71 -37.11 10.78
N GLY A 825 -6.90 -37.39 12.08
CA GLY A 825 -6.70 -38.72 12.67
C GLY A 825 -5.46 -38.88 13.56
N ASP A 826 -4.57 -37.87 13.63
CA ASP A 826 -3.37 -37.95 14.47
C ASP A 826 -3.61 -37.51 15.92
N ASN A 827 -3.40 -38.44 16.87
CA ASN A 827 -3.27 -38.14 18.30
C ASN A 827 -1.82 -37.79 18.65
N ILE A 828 -1.34 -36.63 18.17
CA ILE A 828 0.02 -36.12 18.48
C ILE A 828 0.07 -35.65 19.94
N LYS A 829 0.92 -36.31 20.76
CA LYS A 829 1.23 -35.88 22.13
C LYS A 829 2.16 -34.66 22.08
N GLN A 830 1.79 -33.58 22.76
CA GLN A 830 2.65 -32.42 22.93
C GLN A 830 3.81 -32.76 23.87
N LEU A 831 4.98 -32.27 23.49
CA LEU A 831 6.25 -32.45 24.16
C LEU A 831 6.60 -31.17 24.93
N GLY A 832 7.15 -31.38 26.12
CA GLY A 832 7.77 -30.32 26.92
C GLY A 832 9.29 -30.36 26.83
N ILE A 833 9.96 -29.29 27.27
CA ILE A 833 11.42 -29.16 27.31
C ILE A 833 12.07 -30.32 28.07
N GLU A 834 11.40 -30.84 29.09
CA GLU A 834 11.84 -31.97 29.90
C GLU A 834 12.01 -33.29 29.13
N SER A 835 11.55 -33.33 27.87
CA SER A 835 11.69 -34.46 26.95
C SER A 835 13.04 -34.48 26.23
N ILE A 836 13.76 -33.36 26.22
CA ILE A 836 15.06 -33.24 25.58
C ILE A 836 16.11 -33.87 26.51
N GLY A 837 16.78 -34.90 26.02
CA GLY A 837 17.85 -35.59 26.75
C GLY A 837 19.24 -35.10 26.40
N VAL A 838 19.52 -34.85 25.12
CA VAL A 838 20.82 -34.34 24.63
C VAL A 838 20.60 -33.38 23.48
N PHE A 839 21.39 -32.32 23.42
CA PHE A 839 21.41 -31.37 22.31
C PHE A 839 22.77 -31.33 21.62
N MET A 840 22.80 -31.47 20.29
CA MET A 840 24.03 -31.34 19.50
C MET A 840 23.74 -30.46 18.29
N GLU A 841 24.51 -29.37 18.14
CA GLU A 841 24.40 -28.45 17.01
C GLU A 841 25.66 -28.49 16.16
N LEU A 842 25.50 -28.52 14.84
CA LEU A 842 26.62 -28.41 13.90
C LEU A 842 26.76 -26.96 13.46
N GLN A 843 27.99 -26.46 13.40
CA GLN A 843 28.27 -25.07 13.05
C GLN A 843 29.57 -24.94 12.26
N GLN A 844 29.51 -24.26 11.11
CA GLN A 844 30.66 -23.86 10.29
C GLN A 844 31.65 -25.01 10.01
N ILE A 845 31.19 -26.02 9.28
CA ILE A 845 31.99 -27.19 8.93
C ILE A 845 32.92 -26.84 7.77
N GLY A 846 34.22 -26.76 8.05
CA GLY A 846 35.23 -26.25 7.13
C GLY A 846 36.26 -27.25 6.63
N THR A 847 37.23 -26.74 5.88
CA THR A 847 38.39 -27.49 5.37
C THR A 847 39.47 -27.76 6.42
N ASN A 848 39.36 -27.18 7.62
CA ASN A 848 40.29 -27.42 8.72
C ASN A 848 40.41 -28.94 9.00
N GLN A 849 41.62 -29.42 9.26
CA GLN A 849 41.89 -30.83 9.55
C GLN A 849 41.29 -31.31 10.88
N GLN A 850 41.10 -30.38 11.82
CA GLN A 850 40.59 -30.66 13.16
C GLN A 850 39.12 -30.24 13.30
N PHE A 851 38.37 -31.03 14.04
CA PHE A 851 37.04 -30.68 14.55
C PHE A 851 37.11 -30.36 16.03
N PHE A 852 36.19 -29.51 16.48
CA PHE A 852 36.13 -29.06 17.85
C PHE A 852 34.75 -29.26 18.45
N ILE A 853 34.73 -29.59 19.73
CA ILE A 853 33.51 -29.72 20.53
C ILE A 853 33.54 -28.64 21.61
N HIS A 854 32.50 -27.80 21.62
CA HIS A 854 32.30 -26.71 22.56
C HIS A 854 31.11 -27.00 23.46
N THR A 855 31.25 -26.78 24.76
CA THR A 855 30.18 -26.97 25.74
C THR A 855 30.28 -25.91 26.83
N ASP A 856 29.18 -25.65 27.53
CA ASP A 856 29.17 -24.73 28.67
C ASP A 856 29.82 -25.40 29.90
N LYS A 857 30.53 -24.61 30.69
CA LYS A 857 31.26 -25.09 31.88
C LYS A 857 30.35 -25.70 32.94
N GLU A 858 29.26 -25.02 33.30
CA GLU A 858 28.35 -25.49 34.36
C GLU A 858 27.65 -26.78 33.91
N VAL A 859 27.15 -26.78 32.67
CA VAL A 859 26.44 -27.93 32.09
C VAL A 859 27.36 -29.15 31.97
N TYR A 860 28.62 -28.94 31.57
CA TYR A 860 29.62 -30.00 31.48
C TYR A 860 29.91 -30.63 32.84
N LEU A 861 30.12 -29.80 33.88
CA LEU A 861 30.43 -30.29 35.22
C LEU A 861 29.29 -31.15 35.79
N GLU A 862 28.04 -30.75 35.57
CA GLU A 862 26.86 -31.51 36.01
C GLU A 862 26.67 -32.82 35.24
N ASN A 863 27.07 -32.87 33.96
CA ASN A 863 26.80 -34.01 33.06
C ASN A 863 28.07 -34.69 32.53
N LYS A 864 29.20 -34.56 33.25
CA LYS A 864 30.55 -34.92 32.78
C LYS A 864 30.63 -36.33 32.19
N THR A 865 30.07 -37.33 32.88
CA THR A 865 30.12 -38.73 32.45
C THR A 865 29.42 -38.98 31.11
N LEU A 866 28.25 -38.36 30.91
CA LEU A 866 27.48 -38.49 29.68
C LEU A 866 28.17 -37.74 28.53
N VAL A 867 28.60 -36.51 28.77
CA VAL A 867 29.29 -35.68 27.76
C VAL A 867 30.61 -36.33 27.34
N ASP A 868 31.42 -36.82 28.27
CA ASP A 868 32.67 -37.54 27.98
C ASP A 868 32.41 -38.82 27.16
N THR A 869 31.30 -39.53 27.42
CA THR A 869 30.90 -40.69 26.62
C THR A 869 30.54 -40.29 25.19
N LEU A 870 29.80 -39.20 25.01
CA LEU A 870 29.46 -38.67 23.68
C LEU A 870 30.71 -38.21 22.93
N ILE A 871 31.62 -37.49 23.60
CA ILE A 871 32.91 -37.08 23.03
C ILE A 871 33.72 -38.30 22.61
N LYS A 872 33.80 -39.33 23.45
CA LYS A 872 34.50 -40.58 23.08
C LYS A 872 33.87 -41.23 21.85
N SER A 873 32.55 -41.22 21.73
CA SER A 873 31.84 -41.75 20.56
C SER A 873 32.05 -40.91 19.29
N SER A 874 32.35 -39.62 19.43
CA SER A 874 32.65 -38.75 18.29
C SER A 874 34.01 -39.03 17.65
N LYS A 875 34.94 -39.63 18.39
CA LYS A 875 36.28 -39.97 17.90
C LYS A 875 36.22 -41.20 16.99
N ILE A 876 36.39 -40.98 15.69
CA ILE A 876 36.44 -42.03 14.66
C ILE A 876 37.79 -42.03 13.94
N SER A 877 38.16 -43.17 13.33
CA SER A 877 39.40 -43.27 12.55
C SER A 877 39.39 -42.30 11.37
N GLY A 878 40.50 -41.57 11.18
CA GLY A 878 40.66 -40.59 10.10
C GLY A 878 40.12 -39.18 10.41
N ALA A 879 39.59 -38.93 11.61
CA ALA A 879 39.20 -37.61 12.08
C ALA A 879 39.88 -37.23 13.39
N GLU A 880 40.46 -36.04 13.45
CA GLU A 880 40.94 -35.46 14.70
C GLU A 880 39.82 -34.63 15.33
N VAL A 881 39.25 -35.12 16.43
CA VAL A 881 38.19 -34.44 17.17
C VAL A 881 38.73 -34.00 18.53
N ASN A 882 38.87 -32.70 18.69
CA ASN A 882 39.46 -32.04 19.84
C ASN A 882 38.36 -31.48 20.75
N PHE A 883 38.36 -31.93 22.00
CA PHE A 883 37.44 -31.39 23.01
C PHE A 883 38.08 -30.19 23.68
N ILE A 884 37.38 -29.06 23.65
CA ILE A 884 37.81 -27.85 24.35
C ILE A 884 37.34 -27.97 25.78
N ASN A 885 38.26 -28.23 26.71
CA ASN A 885 37.91 -28.40 28.12
C ASN A 885 37.44 -27.05 28.70
N PRO A 886 36.16 -26.91 29.07
CA PRO A 886 35.66 -25.64 29.61
C PRO A 886 36.19 -25.33 31.02
N GLU A 887 36.82 -26.30 31.70
CA GLU A 887 37.46 -26.09 33.00
C GLU A 887 38.77 -25.30 32.90
N THR A 888 39.53 -25.47 31.81
CA THR A 888 40.83 -24.81 31.61
C THR A 888 40.70 -23.37 31.11
N ILE A 889 39.55 -23.02 30.57
CA ILE A 889 39.26 -21.68 30.06
C ILE A 889 38.63 -20.88 31.19
N SER A 890 39.17 -19.70 31.50
CA SER A 890 38.65 -18.84 32.58
C SER A 890 37.15 -18.53 32.42
N TYR A 891 36.71 -18.41 31.16
CA TYR A 891 35.31 -18.26 30.77
C TYR A 891 35.04 -19.21 29.60
N GLY A 892 34.78 -20.50 29.90
CA GLY A 892 34.39 -21.49 28.89
C GLY A 892 33.07 -21.11 28.23
N SER A 893 33.14 -20.25 27.21
CA SER A 893 31.97 -19.71 26.53
C SER A 893 31.64 -20.56 25.31
N LEU A 894 30.40 -20.98 25.24
CA LEU A 894 29.80 -21.54 24.04
C LEU A 894 29.80 -20.50 22.89
N PRO A 895 30.11 -20.88 21.64
CA PRO A 895 29.92 -20.00 20.50
C PRO A 895 28.43 -19.69 20.28
N PRO A 896 28.10 -18.51 19.69
CA PRO A 896 26.74 -18.13 19.35
C PRO A 896 26.03 -19.23 18.55
N SER A 897 25.05 -19.87 19.19
CA SER A 897 24.35 -21.04 18.67
C SER A 897 22.92 -21.13 19.20
N SER A 898 22.10 -21.93 18.54
CA SER A 898 20.70 -22.18 18.93
C SER A 898 20.60 -22.76 20.35
N TYR A 899 21.65 -23.43 20.82
CA TYR A 899 21.75 -23.96 22.17
C TYR A 899 21.60 -22.88 23.27
N HIS A 900 21.99 -21.62 22.99
CA HIS A 900 21.80 -20.51 23.94
C HIS A 900 20.33 -20.33 24.32
N SER A 901 19.40 -20.49 23.37
CA SER A 901 17.96 -20.41 23.62
C SER A 901 17.48 -21.48 24.59
N LEU A 902 18.03 -22.70 24.51
CA LEU A 902 17.70 -23.81 25.40
C LEU A 902 18.28 -23.60 26.80
N LEU A 903 19.54 -23.18 26.89
CA LEU A 903 20.23 -22.96 28.18
C LEU A 903 19.62 -21.84 29.01
N LYS A 904 19.04 -20.82 28.37
CA LYS A 904 18.27 -19.78 29.07
C LYS A 904 17.09 -20.33 29.87
N GLU A 905 16.51 -21.43 29.41
CA GLU A 905 15.34 -22.03 30.04
C GLU A 905 15.69 -23.23 30.94
N SER A 906 16.66 -24.06 30.53
CA SER A 906 17.08 -25.23 31.31
C SER A 906 18.57 -25.51 31.16
N LYS A 907 19.33 -25.31 32.24
CA LYS A 907 20.76 -25.64 32.33
C LYS A 907 21.04 -27.13 32.46
N ASN A 908 20.06 -27.93 32.88
CA ASN A 908 20.23 -29.36 33.14
C ASN A 908 20.34 -30.22 31.86
N ILE A 909 20.15 -29.63 30.68
CA ILE A 909 20.13 -30.39 29.42
C ILE A 909 21.55 -30.41 28.84
N PRO A 910 22.23 -31.57 28.82
CA PRO A 910 23.58 -31.67 28.29
C PRO A 910 23.60 -31.50 26.79
N GLY A 911 24.66 -30.88 26.30
CA GLY A 911 24.82 -30.65 24.89
C GLY A 911 26.13 -29.97 24.52
N PHE A 912 26.39 -29.90 23.23
CA PHE A 912 27.59 -29.28 22.69
C PHE A 912 27.42 -28.84 21.23
N VAL A 913 28.26 -27.89 20.83
CA VAL A 913 28.40 -27.44 19.46
C VAL A 913 29.59 -28.14 18.83
N PHE A 914 29.36 -28.79 17.68
CA PHE A 914 30.37 -29.44 16.87
C PHE A 914 30.75 -28.55 15.68
N SER A 915 32.03 -28.20 15.56
CA SER A 915 32.49 -27.19 14.61
C SER A 915 33.89 -27.47 14.05
N SER A 916 34.35 -26.63 13.12
CA SER A 916 35.74 -26.65 12.59
C SER A 916 36.63 -25.52 13.11
N PHE A 917 36.20 -24.81 14.15
CA PHE A 917 36.96 -23.73 14.80
C PHE A 917 37.20 -24.04 16.29
N GLY A 918 38.40 -23.68 16.76
CA GLY A 918 38.85 -23.93 18.13
C GLY A 918 38.43 -22.83 19.11
N GLU A 919 39.23 -22.62 20.15
CA GLU A 919 38.97 -21.57 21.15
C GLU A 919 39.14 -20.16 20.58
N GLY A 920 38.29 -19.22 21.01
CA GLY A 920 38.47 -17.78 20.82
C GLY A 920 37.78 -17.21 19.59
N LYS A 921 38.01 -17.77 18.40
CA LYS A 921 37.65 -17.12 17.13
C LYS A 921 37.22 -18.11 16.05
N TYR A 922 36.31 -17.68 15.19
CA TYR A 922 36.00 -18.36 13.95
C TYR A 922 37.22 -18.32 13.02
N ASN A 923 37.48 -19.42 12.32
CA ASN A 923 38.52 -19.47 11.29
C ASN A 923 38.11 -18.80 9.97
N PHE A 924 36.86 -18.34 9.89
CA PHE A 924 36.21 -17.83 8.70
C PHE A 924 35.93 -16.33 8.83
N SER A 925 36.23 -15.57 7.78
CA SER A 925 36.22 -14.10 7.81
C SER A 925 35.01 -13.46 7.12
N TYR A 926 34.05 -14.25 6.65
CA TYR A 926 32.88 -13.76 5.91
C TYR A 926 31.56 -14.21 6.54
N LEU A 927 31.47 -14.28 7.87
CA LEU A 927 30.20 -14.59 8.53
C LEU A 927 29.12 -13.57 8.12
N ASN A 928 27.91 -14.03 7.73
CA ASN A 928 26.79 -13.13 7.43
C ASN A 928 27.19 -12.04 6.43
N SER A 929 27.76 -12.48 5.31
CA SER A 929 28.45 -11.63 4.34
C SER A 929 28.06 -12.02 2.92
N ILE A 930 28.02 -11.03 2.04
CA ILE A 930 27.87 -11.21 0.59
C ILE A 930 29.03 -12.01 -0.03
N PHE A 931 30.17 -12.12 0.67
CA PHE A 931 31.33 -12.90 0.23
C PHE A 931 31.37 -14.33 0.80
N ASP A 932 30.32 -14.77 1.50
CA ASP A 932 30.17 -16.18 1.95
C ASP A 932 29.72 -17.10 0.80
N ILE A 933 30.53 -17.09 -0.27
CA ILE A 933 30.34 -17.80 -1.55
C ILE A 933 31.63 -18.49 -2.01
N GLU A 934 32.62 -18.62 -1.13
CA GLU A 934 33.98 -19.08 -1.46
C GLU A 934 34.00 -20.45 -2.15
N ILE A 935 33.07 -21.33 -1.79
CA ILE A 935 32.99 -22.70 -2.32
C ILE A 935 32.52 -22.70 -3.78
N ARG A 936 31.60 -21.80 -4.16
CA ARG A 936 31.03 -21.75 -5.53
C ARG A 936 32.09 -21.44 -6.59
N ASN A 937 33.06 -20.59 -6.23
CA ASN A 937 34.05 -20.05 -7.14
C ASN A 937 35.33 -20.91 -7.21
N ASN A 938 35.42 -22.01 -6.46
CA ASN A 938 36.63 -22.83 -6.40
C ASN A 938 36.35 -24.34 -6.32
N THR A 939 36.41 -24.99 -7.49
CA THR A 939 36.18 -26.43 -7.64
C THR A 939 37.17 -27.31 -6.86
N GLN A 940 38.40 -26.84 -6.62
CA GLN A 940 39.38 -27.59 -5.82
C GLN A 940 39.00 -27.58 -4.34
N LEU A 941 38.59 -26.42 -3.82
CA LEU A 941 38.07 -26.29 -2.46
C LEU A 941 36.78 -27.11 -2.28
N PHE A 942 35.90 -27.14 -3.28
CA PHE A 942 34.66 -27.93 -3.24
C PHE A 942 34.90 -29.40 -2.84
N ASN A 943 35.82 -30.11 -3.52
CA ASN A 943 36.09 -31.52 -3.21
C ASN A 943 36.65 -31.72 -1.79
N GLN A 944 37.50 -30.80 -1.33
CA GLN A 944 38.01 -30.84 0.05
C GLN A 944 36.87 -30.65 1.06
N PHE A 945 35.98 -29.68 0.81
CA PHE A 945 34.80 -29.43 1.63
C PHE A 945 33.88 -30.65 1.71
N ILE A 946 33.55 -31.29 0.58
CA ILE A 946 32.69 -32.49 0.58
C ILE A 946 33.28 -33.63 1.39
N ASN A 947 34.60 -33.86 1.30
CA ASN A 947 35.26 -34.87 2.12
C ASN A 947 35.13 -34.55 3.62
N ARG A 948 35.29 -33.28 4.01
CA ARG A 948 35.17 -32.84 5.40
C ARG A 948 33.74 -32.88 5.93
N ILE A 949 32.77 -32.43 5.13
CA ILE A 949 31.32 -32.53 5.41
C ILE A 949 30.91 -34.00 5.60
N THR A 950 31.39 -34.88 4.72
CA THR A 950 31.13 -36.32 4.81
C THR A 950 31.71 -36.91 6.10
N LEU A 951 32.91 -36.48 6.50
CA LEU A 951 33.54 -36.90 7.74
C LEU A 951 32.76 -36.39 8.97
N ALA A 952 32.31 -35.13 8.96
CA ALA A 952 31.43 -34.56 9.98
C ALA A 952 30.11 -35.34 10.10
N ALA A 953 29.51 -35.74 8.98
CA ALA A 953 28.31 -36.57 8.95
C ALA A 953 28.56 -37.96 9.57
N LYS A 954 29.71 -38.59 9.28
CA LYS A 954 30.10 -39.88 9.88
C LYS A 954 30.25 -39.77 11.41
N ILE A 955 30.90 -38.71 11.90
CA ILE A 955 31.06 -38.42 13.33
C ILE A 955 29.69 -38.22 13.99
N THR A 956 28.85 -37.40 13.38
CA THR A 956 27.52 -37.06 13.89
C THR A 956 26.62 -38.29 13.95
N LEU A 957 26.59 -39.08 12.89
CA LEU A 957 25.86 -40.36 12.84
C LEU A 957 26.35 -41.30 13.95
N ASN A 958 27.67 -41.50 14.06
CA ASN A 958 28.21 -42.41 15.07
C ASN A 958 27.86 -41.94 16.49
N THR A 959 27.97 -40.64 16.77
CA THR A 959 27.65 -40.05 18.07
C THR A 959 26.18 -40.23 18.43
N ALA A 960 25.28 -39.87 17.50
CA ALA A 960 23.84 -40.02 17.69
C ALA A 960 23.44 -41.49 17.89
N LEU A 961 23.93 -42.41 17.05
CA LEU A 961 23.57 -43.83 17.15
C LEU A 961 24.14 -44.50 18.41
N ASN A 962 25.35 -44.13 18.87
CA ASN A 962 25.89 -44.64 20.13
C ASN A 962 25.01 -44.25 21.32
N TYR A 963 24.50 -43.02 21.35
CA TYR A 963 23.52 -42.61 22.33
C TYR A 963 22.20 -43.38 22.14
N LEU A 964 21.58 -43.33 20.97
CA LEU A 964 20.25 -43.89 20.75
C LEU A 964 20.19 -45.41 20.98
N PHE A 965 21.28 -46.13 20.69
CA PHE A 965 21.36 -47.59 20.74
C PHE A 965 22.12 -48.15 21.94
N LEU A 966 22.55 -47.30 22.89
CA LEU A 966 23.32 -47.68 24.07
C LEU A 966 24.63 -48.43 23.72
N ASN A 967 25.40 -47.88 22.78
CA ASN A 967 26.70 -48.41 22.32
C ASN A 967 26.64 -49.82 21.68
N ASP A 968 25.53 -50.21 21.03
CA ASP A 968 25.43 -51.47 20.27
C ASP A 968 26.21 -51.41 18.94
N THR A 969 27.52 -51.60 19.02
CA THR A 969 28.47 -51.44 17.90
C THR A 969 28.19 -52.36 16.71
N LYS A 970 27.50 -53.50 16.89
CA LYS A 970 27.17 -54.42 15.78
C LYS A 970 26.12 -53.82 14.86
N ILE A 971 25.12 -53.15 15.44
CA ILE A 971 24.03 -52.49 14.69
C ILE A 971 24.53 -51.20 14.06
N ILE A 972 25.32 -50.41 14.81
CA ILE A 972 25.82 -49.10 14.35
C ILE A 972 26.59 -49.22 13.03
N LYS A 973 27.39 -50.27 12.83
CA LYS A 973 28.17 -50.51 11.60
C LYS A 973 27.32 -50.68 10.33
N GLN A 974 26.01 -50.92 10.45
CA GLN A 974 25.11 -51.05 9.30
C GLN A 974 24.70 -49.70 8.71
N PHE A 975 24.79 -48.62 9.50
CA PHE A 975 24.49 -47.27 9.04
C PHE A 975 25.76 -46.64 8.46
N LYS A 976 25.71 -46.30 7.17
CA LYS A 976 26.83 -45.71 6.43
C LYS A 976 26.39 -44.43 5.73
N ILE A 977 27.29 -43.45 5.68
CA ILE A 977 27.09 -42.23 4.90
C ILE A 977 27.37 -42.52 3.43
N ASP A 978 26.45 -42.12 2.56
CA ASP A 978 26.59 -42.21 1.10
C ASP A 978 27.39 -41.01 0.57
N GLU A 979 28.62 -41.27 0.14
CA GLU A 979 29.54 -40.24 -0.35
C GLU A 979 29.12 -39.69 -1.73
N ASN A 980 28.44 -40.48 -2.55
CA ASN A 980 27.92 -40.02 -3.83
C ASN A 980 26.74 -39.06 -3.61
N TYR A 981 25.89 -39.36 -2.64
CA TYR A 981 24.82 -38.46 -2.25
C TYR A 981 25.36 -37.17 -1.62
N ALA A 982 26.44 -37.25 -0.83
CA ALA A 982 27.15 -36.07 -0.30
C ALA A 982 27.66 -35.15 -1.42
N LYS A 983 28.28 -35.73 -2.45
CA LYS A 983 28.72 -34.98 -3.62
C LYS A 983 27.53 -34.34 -4.36
N THR A 984 26.46 -35.10 -4.57
CA THR A 984 25.25 -34.60 -5.25
C THR A 984 24.60 -33.43 -4.49
N LEU A 985 24.46 -33.54 -3.17
CA LEU A 985 23.96 -32.45 -2.32
C LEU A 985 24.89 -31.24 -2.43
N GLY A 986 26.20 -31.46 -2.30
CA GLY A 986 27.21 -30.42 -2.47
C GLY A 986 27.09 -29.66 -3.78
N GLU A 987 27.00 -30.38 -4.90
CA GLU A 987 26.88 -29.78 -6.24
C GLU A 987 25.61 -28.93 -6.35
N CYS A 988 24.50 -29.39 -5.78
CA CYS A 988 23.23 -28.67 -5.77
C CYS A 988 23.26 -27.40 -4.91
N PHE A 989 23.85 -27.47 -3.71
CA PHE A 989 23.87 -26.33 -2.79
C PHE A 989 24.97 -25.30 -3.11
N PHE A 990 26.19 -25.75 -3.48
CA PHE A 990 27.35 -24.86 -3.65
C PHE A 990 27.61 -24.45 -5.09
N LEU A 991 27.47 -25.35 -6.08
CA LEU A 991 27.94 -25.04 -7.44
C LEU A 991 26.89 -24.36 -8.32
N LYS A 992 25.62 -24.37 -7.91
CA LYS A 992 24.54 -23.71 -8.64
C LYS A 992 24.25 -22.34 -8.02
N SER A 993 24.10 -21.33 -8.88
CA SER A 993 23.74 -19.97 -8.46
C SER A 993 22.27 -19.85 -8.05
N SER A 994 21.42 -20.75 -8.56
CA SER A 994 20.03 -20.94 -8.17
C SER A 994 19.78 -22.38 -7.71
N TRP A 995 18.63 -22.62 -7.09
CA TRP A 995 18.21 -23.95 -6.63
C TRP A 995 17.80 -24.90 -7.79
N ASP A 996 18.17 -24.60 -9.03
CA ASP A 996 17.87 -25.41 -10.22
C ASP A 996 18.86 -26.56 -10.40
N CYS A 997 18.72 -27.60 -9.56
CA CYS A 997 19.49 -28.83 -9.69
C CYS A 997 18.59 -30.07 -9.86
N PRO A 998 19.06 -31.16 -10.51
CA PRO A 998 18.25 -32.35 -10.76
C PRO A 998 17.68 -33.04 -9.51
N LEU A 999 18.36 -32.93 -8.36
CA LEU A 999 17.85 -33.44 -7.09
C LEU A 999 16.68 -32.56 -6.59
N PHE A 1000 16.86 -31.25 -6.61
CA PHE A 1000 15.88 -30.29 -6.11
C PHE A 1000 14.64 -30.24 -6.99
N LEU A 1001 14.81 -30.34 -8.31
CA LEU A 1001 13.71 -30.52 -9.26
C LEU A 1001 12.91 -31.81 -9.02
N ARG A 1002 13.56 -32.91 -8.61
CA ARG A 1002 12.88 -34.17 -8.28
C ARG A 1002 12.03 -34.04 -7.04
N VAL A 1003 12.58 -33.44 -5.98
CA VAL A 1003 11.82 -33.11 -4.75
C VAL A 1003 10.66 -32.19 -5.12
N SER A 1004 10.91 -31.18 -5.96
CA SER A 1004 9.89 -30.22 -6.37
C SER A 1004 8.72 -30.83 -7.12
N ASN A 1005 9.01 -31.71 -8.06
CA ASN A 1005 7.99 -32.44 -8.80
C ASN A 1005 7.16 -33.38 -7.90
N ALA A 1006 7.71 -33.84 -6.77
CA ALA A 1006 6.99 -34.71 -5.86
C ALA A 1006 5.91 -33.99 -5.05
N THR A 1007 6.04 -32.68 -4.78
CA THR A 1007 5.06 -31.94 -3.97
C THR A 1007 3.89 -31.37 -4.77
N ASN A 1008 3.97 -31.35 -6.12
CA ASN A 1008 2.99 -30.73 -7.02
C ASN A 1008 2.72 -29.22 -6.79
N ASP A 1009 3.65 -28.50 -6.15
CA ASP A 1009 3.52 -27.07 -5.90
C ASP A 1009 4.02 -26.23 -7.11
N PRO A 1010 3.15 -25.47 -7.81
CA PRO A 1010 3.54 -24.65 -8.96
C PRO A 1010 4.40 -23.45 -8.58
N ASP A 1011 4.22 -22.88 -7.39
CA ASP A 1011 4.99 -21.73 -6.92
C ASP A 1011 6.44 -22.16 -6.68
N MET A 1012 6.67 -23.36 -6.13
CA MET A 1012 8.02 -23.88 -5.95
C MET A 1012 8.80 -24.01 -7.28
N LYS A 1013 8.15 -24.47 -8.35
CA LYS A 1013 8.82 -24.57 -9.67
C LYS A 1013 9.26 -23.21 -10.19
N TYR A 1014 8.48 -22.18 -9.89
CA TYR A 1014 8.81 -20.80 -10.22
C TYR A 1014 10.00 -20.31 -9.37
N TRP A 1015 9.95 -20.50 -8.05
CA TRP A 1015 10.99 -20.05 -7.12
C TRP A 1015 12.35 -20.72 -7.40
N LEU A 1016 12.41 -22.04 -7.61
CA LEU A 1016 13.67 -22.75 -7.91
C LEU A 1016 14.41 -22.19 -9.13
N ARG A 1017 13.68 -21.62 -10.10
CA ARG A 1017 14.24 -21.10 -11.36
C ARG A 1017 14.59 -19.62 -11.31
N THR A 1018 13.97 -18.87 -10.41
CA THR A 1018 14.01 -17.40 -10.44
C THR A 1018 14.75 -16.80 -9.26
N THR A 1019 14.99 -17.56 -8.18
CA THR A 1019 15.66 -17.04 -7.00
C THR A 1019 17.12 -17.44 -6.91
N ALA A 1020 17.94 -16.43 -6.63
CA ALA A 1020 19.18 -16.51 -5.88
C ALA A 1020 19.15 -17.57 -4.76
N ASN A 1021 20.29 -18.23 -4.50
CA ASN A 1021 20.53 -18.95 -3.24
C ASN A 1021 20.69 -17.96 -2.07
N ASP A 1022 19.63 -17.22 -1.76
CA ASP A 1022 19.50 -16.34 -0.61
C ASP A 1022 18.93 -17.15 0.58
N LEU A 1023 19.62 -17.06 1.72
CA LEU A 1023 19.27 -17.73 2.97
C LEU A 1023 18.79 -16.74 4.04
N SER A 1024 18.53 -15.48 3.67
CA SER A 1024 18.02 -14.47 4.59
C SER A 1024 16.60 -14.77 5.02
N ILE A 1025 16.26 -14.36 6.25
CA ILE A 1025 14.87 -14.41 6.75
C ILE A 1025 14.04 -13.30 6.09
N GLY A 1026 12.97 -13.71 5.41
CA GLY A 1026 12.07 -12.79 4.72
C GLY A 1026 10.91 -12.31 5.58
N THR A 1027 9.94 -11.69 4.93
CA THR A 1027 8.65 -11.35 5.53
C THR A 1027 7.63 -12.40 5.10
N GLY A 1028 6.79 -12.90 6.02
CA GLY A 1028 5.95 -14.11 5.82
C GLY A 1028 4.98 -14.12 4.62
N TYR A 1029 4.90 -13.05 3.83
CA TYR A 1029 4.07 -12.92 2.64
C TYR A 1029 4.58 -13.79 1.47
N PRO A 1030 3.74 -14.66 0.87
CA PRO A 1030 4.09 -15.49 -0.30
C PRO A 1030 4.41 -14.74 -1.59
N GLY A 1031 4.43 -13.40 -1.60
CA GLY A 1031 4.49 -12.61 -2.84
C GLY A 1031 5.74 -11.75 -3.04
N ILE A 1032 6.56 -11.50 -2.00
CA ILE A 1032 7.59 -10.45 -2.08
C ILE A 1032 8.97 -10.87 -1.52
N TRP A 1033 9.13 -12.04 -0.88
CA TRP A 1033 10.43 -12.44 -0.30
C TRP A 1033 10.82 -13.89 -0.62
N ASN A 1034 12.07 -14.05 -1.10
CA ASN A 1034 12.69 -15.29 -1.58
C ASN A 1034 13.02 -16.34 -0.49
N SER A 1035 12.71 -16.09 0.78
CA SER A 1035 13.22 -16.88 1.91
C SER A 1035 12.56 -18.25 2.12
N LYS A 1036 11.39 -18.48 1.51
CA LYS A 1036 10.63 -19.74 1.66
C LYS A 1036 11.30 -20.97 1.04
N ASN A 1037 12.43 -20.82 0.36
CA ASN A 1037 12.99 -21.89 -0.48
C ASN A 1037 13.83 -22.91 0.31
N CYS A 1038 14.65 -22.47 1.26
CA CYS A 1038 15.56 -23.36 1.99
C CYS A 1038 14.81 -24.22 3.03
N SER A 1039 13.96 -23.60 3.85
CA SER A 1039 13.13 -24.32 4.84
C SER A 1039 12.18 -25.31 4.16
N PHE A 1040 11.59 -24.93 3.03
CA PHE A 1040 10.72 -25.83 2.26
C PHE A 1040 11.50 -26.98 1.62
N PHE A 1041 12.69 -26.73 1.05
CA PHE A 1041 13.50 -27.79 0.43
C PHE A 1041 14.01 -28.84 1.43
N ILE A 1042 14.34 -28.39 2.65
CA ILE A 1042 14.82 -29.27 3.72
C ILE A 1042 13.67 -30.10 4.32
N SER A 1043 12.43 -29.60 4.28
CA SER A 1043 11.23 -30.33 4.67
C SER A 1043 10.88 -31.45 3.69
#